data_AF-A0A9W9WTZ6-F1
#
_entry.id   AF-A0A9W9WTZ6-F1
#
_cell.length_a   1.000
_cell.length_b   1.000
_cell.length_c   1.000
_cell.angle_alpha   90.00
_cell.angle_beta   90.00
_cell.angle_gamma   90.00
#
_symmetry.space_group_name_H-M   'P 1'
#
loop_
_entity.id
_entity.type
_entity.pdbx_description
1 polymer ?
#
loop_
_entity_poly.entity_id
_entity_poly.type
_entity_poly.pdbx_seq_one_letter_code
_entity_poly.pdbx_strand_id
1 'polypeptide(L)'
;MLELQWFGLLAVLAVAEHGLAKPITGGLALGNFSSYPAQLLGRDTVDDDGFDPSDLSFITRMAAIGDSYSAGIGAGTRLQGDGDSACSRYDNAYPNLIHNDGRLGDPASRTFQFKSCSGALTADVINNQIPQISGNQQVILLSAGGNDAELTKILNQCVFQWAVLNANQVNTAKAASKLDPKFALVSSVDWDSLGVGCAGQLARTQSIIDGDAFSESIDAVISAAKSKLASDGMIYYTGYAKFFAEDMSSDCDNVSWSTWIYKLYNMFQPEAKLTTLNRRAMNALVDAVNSKISGAVERAGNQVQFVNYDSYVGRFNGRFCEAGVDESTKESNTRTGLMFYELNTMDPFGSNPWKRTQEDDLEGTFGGTVNQFALITQLVDPDAQLSDQSMVVQESSALTASKVMSIEAAVQARSIPNLLPDGYGRVFHPQPLLHRVIASLVIYHMSNHNEVSHGYEEIPEEMRFDSCPYLSSNGSDSSASGQQVAVASYINPLADPSAWNRLVGYSPKKMPILVANVMNGPDSAVDSDWTDVITRAAGSGKTVLGYVRTGYLGVSQQKFVTRLGSGDLADWTAQIEEDVDMWYSLYGDKIGGIFFDEGWPECGANNEYVNLYKYINAYTKRAHPGALTILNPAKDPRKLWHIVYNVPESAISEVIKLSQERGAGFIQLTDDTLPNPYDNLPSDSYVQSMLDAVDGGSLKNAEAAGWGSGPAGGPTGGLSVIKTDYSLAKLSWTAASNALGYHIYAGDNVVASIPGSMTSVTIGGLQPGTSTQFHVRAVGGNGDMGFSTQRVTASTSSLPNGKTVANYHSVPKMGSTKIQADILVPFAFIRLYIWDSVGCDFDVDPGWSVNFKVDEYVCTKYMVEGTTLYKYSGVLPKGSTAPPWSWSVVGDVPLTISGYTYTWDLPIGTQTIDTSKFVVQAQGYNPLIDAYEPSPEEYDCKGSSMCSTPDFLKWCDHAVNYLQRNDQKYYGTYDSQLTGNCWGDQTRGCGVFIQGNNCSISGNDLWNDYQNIRNVGGCKKCGSFHRPDGCLVTINYVYTCDNHEGA
;
A
#
# COMPACT_ATOMS: atom_id res chain seq x y z
N MET A 1 -39.23 -42.61 7.32
CA MET A 1 -40.52 -42.32 6.65
C MET A 1 -40.93 -40.94 7.15
N LEU A 2 -40.95 -39.96 6.24
CA LEU A 2 -41.28 -38.54 6.42
C LEU A 2 -40.33 -37.70 7.30
N GLU A 3 -39.36 -37.10 6.60
CA GLU A 3 -38.73 -35.81 6.91
C GLU A 3 -39.74 -34.66 6.68
N LEU A 4 -39.61 -33.58 7.45
CA LEU A 4 -40.34 -32.32 7.29
C LEU A 4 -39.34 -31.15 7.49
N GLN A 5 -39.28 -30.25 6.49
CA GLN A 5 -38.40 -29.09 6.38
C GLN A 5 -39.15 -27.80 6.78
N TRP A 6 -38.66 -26.94 7.69
CA TRP A 6 -39.08 -25.52 7.81
C TRP A 6 -38.01 -24.64 8.54
N PHE A 7 -38.10 -23.31 8.29
CA PHE A 7 -37.15 -22.18 8.35
C PHE A 7 -36.73 -21.59 9.74
N GLY A 8 -35.61 -20.82 9.79
CA GLY A 8 -35.35 -19.76 10.79
C GLY A 8 -33.91 -19.61 11.32
N LEU A 9 -33.45 -18.38 11.57
CA LEU A 9 -32.19 -17.98 12.23
C LEU A 9 -32.02 -18.68 13.61
N LEU A 10 -30.86 -19.28 13.92
CA LEU A 10 -30.18 -19.29 15.24
C LEU A 10 -29.07 -20.36 15.31
N ALA A 11 -27.85 -19.95 15.60
CA ALA A 11 -26.86 -20.77 16.28
C ALA A 11 -27.13 -20.72 17.79
N VAL A 12 -27.70 -21.77 18.40
CA VAL A 12 -27.51 -22.14 19.82
C VAL A 12 -27.61 -23.66 19.99
N LEU A 13 -26.55 -24.19 20.60
CA LEU A 13 -26.36 -25.46 21.32
C LEU A 13 -27.61 -26.26 21.80
N ALA A 14 -27.54 -27.59 21.66
CA ALA A 14 -27.81 -28.61 22.71
C ALA A 14 -27.49 -30.02 22.13
N VAL A 15 -26.36 -30.66 22.45
CA VAL A 15 -26.06 -31.47 23.66
C VAL A 15 -26.92 -32.73 23.79
N ALA A 16 -26.29 -33.90 23.57
CA ALA A 16 -26.34 -35.11 24.40
C ALA A 16 -25.43 -36.20 23.78
N GLU A 17 -24.58 -36.96 24.48
CA GLU A 17 -24.26 -37.07 25.90
C GLU A 17 -23.10 -38.08 26.09
N HIS A 18 -22.25 -37.83 27.11
CA HIS A 18 -21.31 -38.76 27.81
C HIS A 18 -20.10 -39.35 27.01
N GLY A 19 -18.83 -39.19 27.41
CA GLY A 19 -18.30 -38.88 28.73
C GLY A 19 -16.83 -38.44 28.80
N LEU A 20 -16.49 -38.10 30.03
CA LEU A 20 -15.27 -37.54 30.62
C LEU A 20 -13.94 -38.17 30.15
N ALA A 21 -12.94 -37.34 29.78
CA ALA A 21 -11.57 -37.35 30.34
C ALA A 21 -10.65 -36.26 29.71
N LYS A 22 -9.76 -35.72 30.53
CA LYS A 22 -8.74 -34.67 30.26
C LYS A 22 -7.62 -35.12 29.29
N PRO A 23 -6.79 -34.18 28.78
CA PRO A 23 -6.10 -34.30 27.50
C PRO A 23 -4.78 -35.07 27.59
N ILE A 24 -4.48 -35.81 26.53
CA ILE A 24 -3.15 -36.36 26.23
C ILE A 24 -2.61 -35.57 25.04
N THR A 25 -1.42 -35.00 25.26
CA THR A 25 -0.45 -34.48 24.31
C THR A 25 -0.44 -35.24 22.98
N GLY A 26 -0.62 -34.52 21.86
CA GLY A 26 -0.45 -35.05 20.50
C GLY A 26 -0.14 -33.91 19.54
N GLY A 27 1.06 -33.92 18.97
CA GLY A 27 1.56 -32.88 18.07
C GLY A 27 0.70 -32.72 16.82
N LEU A 28 0.46 -31.47 16.45
CA LEU A 28 -0.05 -31.11 15.13
C LEU A 28 1.16 -30.84 14.24
N ALA A 29 1.35 -31.75 13.28
CA ALA A 29 2.24 -31.59 12.15
C ALA A 29 1.78 -30.38 11.33
N LEU A 30 2.60 -29.33 11.33
CA LEU A 30 2.53 -28.24 10.37
C LEU A 30 3.09 -28.77 9.04
N GLY A 31 2.22 -28.81 8.02
CA GLY A 31 2.60 -29.14 6.66
C GLY A 31 3.47 -28.04 6.06
N ASN A 32 4.61 -28.47 5.52
CA ASN A 32 5.66 -27.73 4.82
C ASN A 32 5.19 -26.49 4.04
N PHE A 33 5.56 -25.31 4.52
CA PHE A 33 5.66 -24.08 3.72
C PHE A 33 7.10 -23.99 3.17
N SER A 34 7.23 -24.23 1.86
CA SER A 34 8.44 -23.97 1.07
C SER A 34 7.99 -23.12 -0.11
N SER A 35 8.20 -21.81 -0.04
CA SER A 35 8.11 -20.91 -1.20
C SER A 35 9.23 -19.87 -1.14
N TYR A 36 9.92 -19.79 -2.28
CA TYR A 36 11.27 -19.27 -2.54
C TYR A 36 11.28 -17.73 -2.64
N PRO A 37 12.24 -17.01 -2.03
CA PRO A 37 12.51 -15.63 -2.41
C PRO A 37 13.66 -15.61 -3.41
N ALA A 38 13.45 -15.39 -4.71
CA ALA A 38 14.59 -15.25 -5.62
C ALA A 38 14.34 -14.33 -6.82
N GLN A 39 15.15 -13.26 -6.89
CA GLN A 39 15.96 -12.82 -8.03
C GLN A 39 15.96 -11.29 -8.13
N LEU A 40 16.94 -10.66 -7.49
CA LEU A 40 17.26 -9.25 -7.72
C LEU A 40 18.49 -9.05 -8.63
N LEU A 41 19.39 -10.04 -8.79
CA LEU A 41 20.75 -9.78 -9.33
C LEU A 41 21.48 -11.00 -9.99
N GLY A 42 20.77 -12.00 -10.56
CA GLY A 42 21.41 -13.16 -11.24
C GLY A 42 21.65 -12.95 -12.74
N ARG A 43 22.66 -13.63 -13.32
CA ARG A 43 22.95 -13.68 -14.76
C ARG A 43 22.19 -14.87 -15.38
N ASP A 44 21.59 -14.67 -16.55
CA ASP A 44 21.01 -15.78 -17.33
C ASP A 44 22.15 -16.62 -17.93
N THR A 45 22.47 -17.75 -17.33
CA THR A 45 23.40 -18.76 -17.86
C THR A 45 22.63 -20.04 -18.19
N VAL A 46 21.75 -19.98 -19.20
CA VAL A 46 21.19 -21.20 -19.80
C VAL A 46 21.75 -21.35 -21.20
N ASP A 47 23.02 -21.75 -21.28
CA ASP A 47 23.57 -22.41 -22.47
C ASP A 47 24.26 -23.72 -22.02
N ASP A 48 23.91 -24.80 -22.72
CA ASP A 48 24.48 -26.16 -22.89
C ASP A 48 25.07 -27.05 -21.76
N ASP A 49 25.32 -26.59 -20.51
CA ASP A 49 26.02 -27.42 -19.48
C ASP A 49 25.22 -27.84 -18.23
N GLY A 50 23.97 -27.36 -18.05
CA GLY A 50 23.09 -27.82 -16.96
C GLY A 50 23.43 -27.29 -15.55
N PHE A 51 24.21 -26.22 -15.46
CA PHE A 51 24.52 -25.50 -14.22
C PHE A 51 23.48 -24.39 -13.96
N ASP A 52 22.82 -24.42 -12.80
CA ASP A 52 21.93 -23.34 -12.33
C ASP A 52 22.64 -22.53 -11.24
N PRO A 53 23.01 -21.26 -11.50
CA PRO A 53 23.72 -20.44 -10.53
C PRO A 53 22.87 -20.02 -9.31
N SER A 54 21.55 -20.10 -9.44
CA SER A 54 20.60 -19.86 -8.35
C SER A 54 20.38 -21.10 -7.48
N ASP A 55 20.81 -22.29 -7.93
CA ASP A 55 20.84 -23.50 -7.13
C ASP A 55 22.02 -23.46 -6.15
N LEU A 56 21.69 -23.22 -4.88
CA LEU A 56 22.61 -23.21 -3.75
C LEU A 56 22.41 -24.45 -2.86
N SER A 57 21.70 -25.47 -3.34
CA SER A 57 21.41 -26.70 -2.58
C SER A 57 22.65 -27.50 -2.19
N PHE A 58 23.79 -27.25 -2.86
CA PHE A 58 25.08 -27.80 -2.48
C PHE A 58 25.56 -27.34 -1.09
N ILE A 59 25.01 -26.24 -0.55
CA ILE A 59 25.34 -25.71 0.77
C ILE A 59 24.63 -26.54 1.85
N THR A 60 25.27 -27.60 2.32
CA THR A 60 24.74 -28.49 3.36
C THR A 60 25.24 -28.16 4.76
N ARG A 61 26.27 -27.31 4.90
CA ARG A 61 26.84 -26.89 6.20
C ARG A 61 26.98 -25.37 6.28
N MET A 62 26.22 -24.76 7.18
CA MET A 62 26.22 -23.32 7.39
C MET A 62 26.24 -22.98 8.88
N ALA A 63 26.93 -21.90 9.24
CA ALA A 63 26.89 -21.34 10.58
C ALA A 63 26.59 -19.84 10.54
N ALA A 64 25.96 -19.33 11.59
CA ALA A 64 25.79 -17.90 11.82
C ALA A 64 26.38 -17.54 13.18
N ILE A 65 27.32 -16.60 13.18
CA ILE A 65 28.00 -16.09 14.36
C ILE A 65 27.95 -14.57 14.34
N GLY A 66 27.95 -13.94 15.50
CA GLY A 66 27.93 -12.50 15.58
C GLY A 66 27.15 -11.93 16.76
N ASP A 67 26.80 -10.66 16.60
CA ASP A 67 26.15 -9.83 17.59
C ASP A 67 24.61 -9.83 17.47
N SER A 68 23.97 -8.82 18.05
CA SER A 68 22.52 -8.64 18.07
C SER A 68 21.90 -8.43 16.69
N TYR A 69 22.64 -7.88 15.72
CA TYR A 69 22.13 -7.67 14.35
C TYR A 69 22.02 -8.99 13.60
N SER A 70 22.88 -9.95 13.92
CA SER A 70 22.74 -11.32 13.42
C SER A 70 21.76 -12.15 14.22
N ALA A 71 21.61 -11.91 15.53
CA ALA A 71 20.60 -12.60 16.35
C ALA A 71 19.16 -12.17 16.00
N GLY A 72 19.00 -10.93 15.51
CA GLY A 72 17.74 -10.38 15.02
C GLY A 72 16.80 -9.91 16.12
N ILE A 73 17.33 -9.18 17.11
CA ILE A 73 16.55 -8.73 18.26
C ILE A 73 15.26 -8.03 17.83
N GLY A 74 14.12 -8.59 18.23
CA GLY A 74 12.79 -8.07 17.95
C GLY A 74 12.16 -8.60 16.66
N ALA A 75 12.94 -9.18 15.74
CA ALA A 75 12.47 -9.58 14.42
C ALA A 75 11.63 -10.86 14.45
N GLY A 76 10.34 -10.74 14.78
CA GLY A 76 9.38 -11.86 14.82
C GLY A 76 9.37 -12.58 16.17
N THR A 77 9.31 -13.92 16.14
CA THR A 77 9.23 -14.74 17.36
C THR A 77 10.62 -15.14 17.84
N ARG A 78 10.89 -14.98 19.13
CA ARG A 78 12.13 -15.47 19.76
C ARG A 78 12.17 -17.00 19.72
N LEU A 79 13.26 -17.55 19.21
CA LEU A 79 13.48 -18.99 19.09
C LEU A 79 13.58 -19.64 20.48
N GLN A 80 13.03 -20.85 20.58
CA GLN A 80 12.95 -21.63 21.82
C GLN A 80 13.89 -22.83 21.71
N GLY A 81 15.13 -22.68 22.18
CA GLY A 81 16.17 -23.70 22.15
C GLY A 81 17.30 -23.40 23.13
N ASP A 82 18.20 -24.36 23.36
CA ASP A 82 19.30 -24.26 24.32
C ASP A 82 20.23 -23.08 23.97
N GLY A 83 20.13 -22.02 24.77
CA GLY A 83 20.88 -20.77 24.58
C GLY A 83 20.26 -19.77 23.60
N ASP A 84 19.19 -20.10 22.89
CA ASP A 84 18.53 -19.21 21.92
C ASP A 84 17.79 -18.06 22.62
N SER A 85 17.09 -18.38 23.72
CA SER A 85 16.47 -17.36 24.57
C SER A 85 17.56 -16.47 25.15
N ALA A 86 18.56 -17.03 25.84
CA ALA A 86 19.70 -16.29 26.40
C ALA A 86 20.40 -15.33 25.41
N CYS A 87 20.55 -15.73 24.14
CA CYS A 87 21.21 -14.94 23.10
C CYS A 87 20.28 -14.04 22.28
N SER A 88 18.97 -14.07 22.55
CA SER A 88 17.94 -13.29 21.84
C SER A 88 17.93 -13.54 20.33
N ARG A 89 17.83 -14.82 19.92
CA ARG A 89 17.71 -15.21 18.50
C ARG A 89 16.25 -15.27 18.05
N TYR A 90 15.98 -14.82 16.83
CA TYR A 90 14.61 -14.71 16.30
C TYR A 90 14.41 -15.40 14.95
N ASP A 91 13.16 -15.75 14.63
CA ASP A 91 12.76 -16.45 13.41
C ASP A 91 12.84 -15.60 12.13
N ASN A 92 12.69 -14.27 12.20
CA ASN A 92 12.88 -13.37 11.05
C ASN A 92 14.27 -12.71 11.03
N ALA A 93 15.22 -13.21 11.82
CA ALA A 93 16.62 -12.82 11.71
C ALA A 93 17.18 -13.25 10.34
N TYR A 94 17.99 -12.41 9.70
CA TYR A 94 18.53 -12.69 8.35
C TYR A 94 19.23 -14.06 8.22
N PRO A 95 19.95 -14.60 9.23
CA PRO A 95 20.52 -15.94 9.12
C PRO A 95 19.47 -17.05 9.07
N ASN A 96 18.36 -16.88 9.80
CA ASN A 96 17.26 -17.83 9.78
C ASN A 96 16.45 -17.70 8.49
N LEU A 97 16.31 -16.50 7.93
CA LEU A 97 15.71 -16.30 6.61
C LEU A 97 16.53 -17.00 5.51
N ILE A 98 17.87 -16.84 5.50
CA ILE A 98 18.76 -17.53 4.57
C ILE A 98 18.68 -19.05 4.73
N HIS A 99 18.65 -19.55 5.98
CA HIS A 99 18.53 -20.99 6.24
C HIS A 99 17.28 -21.62 5.61
N ASN A 100 16.18 -20.87 5.58
CA ASN A 100 14.89 -21.27 5.04
C ASN A 100 14.66 -20.86 3.58
N ASP A 101 15.66 -20.26 2.92
CA ASP A 101 15.56 -19.87 1.51
C ASP A 101 15.52 -21.12 0.62
N GLY A 102 14.52 -21.20 -0.25
CA GLY A 102 14.31 -22.39 -1.10
C GLY A 102 15.47 -22.66 -2.07
N ARG A 103 16.22 -21.63 -2.51
CA ARG A 103 17.39 -21.81 -3.38
C ARG A 103 18.48 -22.67 -2.75
N LEU A 104 18.51 -22.69 -1.42
CA LEU A 104 19.45 -23.42 -0.63
C LEU A 104 18.99 -24.88 -0.39
N GLY A 105 17.87 -25.31 -0.98
CA GLY A 105 17.28 -26.65 -0.84
C GLY A 105 16.52 -26.86 0.47
N ASP A 106 16.07 -28.09 0.71
CA ASP A 106 15.33 -28.47 1.94
C ASP A 106 16.16 -28.14 3.19
N PRO A 107 15.69 -27.27 4.10
CA PRO A 107 16.38 -26.93 5.34
C PRO A 107 16.74 -28.15 6.19
N ALA A 108 15.93 -29.22 6.16
CA ALA A 108 16.18 -30.46 6.90
C ALA A 108 17.42 -31.22 6.41
N SER A 109 17.86 -30.97 5.17
CA SER A 109 19.08 -31.53 4.60
C SER A 109 20.35 -30.77 4.99
N ARG A 110 20.20 -29.60 5.64
CA ARG A 110 21.30 -28.71 6.03
C ARG A 110 21.59 -28.77 7.51
N THR A 111 22.86 -28.88 7.86
CA THR A 111 23.32 -28.58 9.23
C THR A 111 23.51 -27.07 9.38
N PHE A 112 22.52 -26.40 9.99
CA PHE A 112 22.61 -24.99 10.35
C PHE A 112 22.96 -24.80 11.83
N GLN A 113 24.04 -24.07 12.11
CA GLN A 113 24.49 -23.75 13.47
C GLN A 113 24.34 -22.26 13.76
N PHE A 114 23.19 -21.87 14.31
CA PHE A 114 22.92 -20.48 14.69
C PHE A 114 23.50 -20.19 16.08
N LYS A 115 24.59 -19.42 16.16
CA LYS A 115 25.38 -19.13 17.37
C LYS A 115 25.55 -17.65 17.70
N SER A 116 25.01 -16.74 16.90
CA SER A 116 25.00 -15.30 17.16
C SER A 116 24.37 -14.97 18.51
N CYS A 117 24.83 -13.91 19.17
CA CYS A 117 24.42 -13.58 20.52
C CYS A 117 24.39 -12.08 20.75
N SER A 118 23.29 -11.59 21.33
CA SER A 118 23.15 -10.20 21.73
C SER A 118 24.31 -9.76 22.63
N GLY A 119 24.89 -8.58 22.35
CA GLY A 119 25.98 -7.99 23.10
C GLY A 119 27.38 -8.55 22.82
N ALA A 120 27.52 -9.55 21.95
CA ALA A 120 28.82 -10.16 21.66
C ALA A 120 29.83 -9.17 21.05
N LEU A 121 31.04 -9.13 21.63
CA LEU A 121 32.22 -8.49 21.06
C LEU A 121 32.93 -9.45 20.08
N THR A 122 33.86 -8.93 19.27
CA THR A 122 34.73 -9.78 18.42
C THR A 122 35.43 -10.88 19.24
N ALA A 123 35.90 -10.56 20.45
CA ALA A 123 36.50 -11.53 21.37
C ALA A 123 35.52 -12.62 21.83
N ASP A 124 34.24 -12.30 22.03
CA ASP A 124 33.21 -13.28 22.40
C ASP A 124 32.89 -14.21 21.24
N VAL A 125 32.87 -13.68 20.02
CA VAL A 125 32.71 -14.50 18.81
C VAL A 125 33.86 -15.52 18.72
N ILE A 126 35.10 -15.10 18.97
CA ILE A 126 36.28 -15.98 18.96
C ILE A 126 36.24 -17.02 20.08
N ASN A 127 35.91 -16.60 21.31
CA ASN A 127 36.08 -17.44 22.49
C ASN A 127 34.85 -18.31 22.79
N ASN A 128 33.65 -17.86 22.43
CA ASN A 128 32.39 -18.46 22.86
C ASN A 128 31.55 -19.01 21.70
N GLN A 129 31.61 -18.43 20.51
CA GLN A 129 30.78 -18.85 19.37
C GLN A 129 31.51 -19.78 18.40
N ILE A 130 32.69 -19.37 17.90
CA ILE A 130 33.49 -20.16 16.95
C ILE A 130 33.85 -21.56 17.46
N PRO A 131 34.16 -21.79 18.75
CA PRO A 131 34.42 -23.13 19.27
C PRO A 131 33.20 -24.05 19.20
N GLN A 132 31.98 -23.49 19.22
CA GLN A 132 30.73 -24.24 19.19
C GLN A 132 30.25 -24.60 17.78
N ILE A 133 30.81 -23.99 16.73
CA ILE A 133 30.53 -24.38 15.35
C ILE A 133 31.49 -25.49 14.91
N SER A 134 30.96 -26.46 14.18
CA SER A 134 31.74 -27.55 13.61
C SER A 134 32.63 -27.04 12.46
N GLY A 135 33.67 -27.79 12.09
CA GLY A 135 34.50 -27.47 10.92
C GLY A 135 33.81 -27.79 9.59
N ASN A 136 34.50 -27.49 8.48
CA ASN A 136 34.03 -27.66 7.11
C ASN A 136 32.72 -26.91 6.80
N GLN A 137 32.60 -25.68 7.31
CA GLN A 137 31.48 -24.80 6.96
C GLN A 137 31.64 -24.31 5.52
N GLN A 138 30.59 -24.44 4.70
CA GLN A 138 30.56 -23.89 3.35
C GLN A 138 30.16 -22.41 3.39
N VAL A 139 29.36 -22.03 4.39
CA VAL A 139 28.95 -20.65 4.64
C VAL A 139 29.11 -20.31 6.12
N ILE A 140 29.73 -19.18 6.40
CA ILE A 140 29.68 -18.53 7.73
C ILE A 140 29.11 -17.12 7.56
N LEU A 141 27.97 -16.86 8.18
CA LEU A 141 27.39 -15.52 8.29
C LEU A 141 27.99 -14.83 9.52
N LEU A 142 28.55 -13.64 9.36
CA LEU A 142 29.26 -12.92 10.42
C LEU A 142 28.80 -11.45 10.54
N SER A 143 28.45 -11.04 11.76
CA SER A 143 28.20 -9.64 12.14
C SER A 143 28.90 -9.34 13.47
N ALA A 144 29.91 -8.48 13.50
CA ALA A 144 30.59 -8.08 14.73
C ALA A 144 31.31 -6.72 14.56
N GLY A 145 31.71 -6.11 15.67
CA GLY A 145 32.48 -4.85 15.70
C GLY A 145 31.69 -3.63 16.19
N GLY A 146 30.35 -3.63 16.10
CA GLY A 146 29.52 -2.54 16.61
C GLY A 146 29.62 -2.37 18.14
N ASN A 147 29.65 -3.48 18.88
CA ASN A 147 29.84 -3.47 20.33
C ASN A 147 31.27 -3.06 20.72
N ASP A 148 32.28 -3.49 19.94
CA ASP A 148 33.68 -3.12 20.11
C ASP A 148 33.91 -1.60 19.90
N ALA A 149 33.07 -0.96 19.07
CA ALA A 149 33.03 0.49 18.87
C ALA A 149 32.24 1.24 19.97
N GLU A 150 31.78 0.56 21.02
CA GLU A 150 31.03 1.15 22.14
C GLU A 150 29.67 1.76 21.74
N LEU A 151 28.96 1.21 20.74
CA LEU A 151 27.64 1.71 20.29
C LEU A 151 26.65 1.91 21.45
N THR A 152 26.53 0.94 22.35
CA THR A 152 25.64 1.03 23.52
C THR A 152 25.99 2.21 24.44
N LYS A 153 27.28 2.59 24.53
CA LYS A 153 27.71 3.78 25.30
C LYS A 153 27.35 5.07 24.58
N ILE A 154 27.38 5.10 23.24
CA ILE A 154 26.88 6.24 22.45
C ILE A 154 25.38 6.41 22.68
N LEU A 155 24.60 5.33 22.58
CA LEU A 155 23.15 5.39 22.84
C LEU A 155 22.87 5.90 24.26
N ASN A 156 23.66 5.47 25.26
CA ASN A 156 23.57 6.00 26.61
C ASN A 156 23.91 7.50 26.68
N GLN A 157 25.04 7.94 26.12
CA GLN A 157 25.52 9.32 26.31
C GLN A 157 24.82 10.35 25.43
N CYS A 158 24.37 9.96 24.24
CA CYS A 158 23.92 10.85 23.18
C CYS A 158 22.42 10.76 22.84
N VAL A 159 21.74 9.68 23.23
CA VAL A 159 20.34 9.43 22.83
C VAL A 159 19.42 9.30 24.04
N PHE A 160 19.61 8.25 24.83
CA PHE A 160 18.66 7.87 25.88
C PHE A 160 19.03 8.38 27.28
N GLN A 161 20.30 8.65 27.56
CA GLN A 161 20.76 9.07 28.90
C GLN A 161 20.30 8.13 30.03
N TRP A 162 20.40 6.81 29.82
CA TRP A 162 20.02 5.80 30.82
C TRP A 162 20.80 5.95 32.13
N ALA A 163 22.11 6.22 32.06
CA ALA A 163 23.00 6.53 33.17
C ALA A 163 24.09 7.52 32.75
N VAL A 164 23.86 8.81 32.97
CA VAL A 164 24.83 9.89 32.67
C VAL A 164 25.09 10.71 33.90
N LEU A 165 26.37 10.85 34.25
CA LEU A 165 26.87 11.53 35.44
C LEU A 165 27.88 12.61 35.05
N ASN A 166 28.22 13.52 35.96
CA ASN A 166 29.39 14.39 35.83
C ASN A 166 30.61 13.79 36.56
N ALA A 167 31.80 14.35 36.31
CA ALA A 167 33.06 13.81 36.85
C ALA A 167 33.08 13.67 38.39
N ASN A 168 32.46 14.60 39.13
CA ASN A 168 32.41 14.54 40.59
C ASN A 168 31.42 13.47 41.09
N GLN A 169 30.30 13.31 40.39
CA GLN A 169 29.32 12.26 40.66
C GLN A 169 29.89 10.87 40.37
N VAL A 170 30.64 10.69 39.28
CA VAL A 170 31.33 9.43 38.97
C VAL A 170 32.24 9.03 40.12
N ASN A 171 33.08 9.94 40.62
CA ASN A 171 33.98 9.65 41.74
C ASN A 171 33.22 9.23 43.00
N THR A 172 32.06 9.86 43.26
CA THR A 172 31.22 9.58 44.43
C THR A 172 30.50 8.23 44.29
N ALA A 173 29.85 7.97 43.16
CA ALA A 173 29.14 6.73 42.87
C ALA A 173 30.10 5.52 42.79
N LYS A 174 31.28 5.70 42.19
CA LYS A 174 32.34 4.68 42.12
C LYS A 174 32.95 4.36 43.48
N ALA A 175 32.98 5.32 44.41
CA ALA A 175 33.39 5.05 45.79
C ALA A 175 32.28 4.32 46.56
N ALA A 176 31.01 4.72 46.38
CA ALA A 176 29.86 4.07 47.00
C ALA A 176 29.69 2.61 46.53
N SER A 177 29.89 2.34 45.23
CA SER A 177 29.73 1.00 44.65
C SER A 177 30.72 -0.04 45.18
N LYS A 178 31.89 0.41 45.69
CA LYS A 178 32.90 -0.45 46.33
C LYS A 178 32.57 -0.81 47.78
N LEU A 179 31.64 -0.11 48.40
CA LEU A 179 31.34 -0.20 49.83
C LEU A 179 29.93 -0.72 50.12
N ASP A 180 28.98 -0.53 49.19
CA ASP A 180 27.59 -0.97 49.34
C ASP A 180 27.29 -2.22 48.49
N PRO A 181 26.90 -3.36 49.12
CA PRO A 181 26.52 -4.58 48.42
C PRO A 181 25.41 -4.43 47.37
N LYS A 182 24.58 -3.37 47.45
CA LYS A 182 23.51 -3.10 46.47
C LYS A 182 24.02 -2.85 45.05
N PHE A 183 25.29 -2.43 44.89
CA PHE A 183 25.90 -2.20 43.58
C PHE A 183 26.49 -3.47 42.95
N ALA A 184 26.31 -4.65 43.56
CA ALA A 184 26.88 -5.90 43.06
C ALA A 184 26.48 -6.20 41.60
N LEU A 185 25.22 -5.94 41.22
CA LEU A 185 24.69 -6.19 39.86
C LEU A 185 25.21 -5.24 38.78
N VAL A 186 25.89 -4.15 39.17
CA VAL A 186 26.46 -3.14 38.26
C VAL A 186 27.98 -3.00 38.42
N SER A 187 28.58 -3.96 39.12
CA SER A 187 30.03 -3.98 39.39
C SER A 187 30.91 -4.11 38.15
N SER A 188 30.35 -4.66 37.06
CA SER A 188 31.01 -4.82 35.76
C SER A 188 30.96 -3.56 34.88
N VAL A 189 30.15 -2.56 35.24
CA VAL A 189 29.99 -1.34 34.45
C VAL A 189 31.23 -0.45 34.57
N ASP A 190 31.69 0.08 33.44
CA ASP A 190 32.74 1.10 33.37
C ASP A 190 32.23 2.46 33.86
N TRP A 191 32.35 2.70 35.16
CA TRP A 191 31.91 3.94 35.82
C TRP A 191 32.52 5.22 35.25
N ASP A 192 33.77 5.16 34.77
CA ASP A 192 34.44 6.35 34.24
C ASP A 192 33.81 6.79 32.91
N SER A 193 33.33 5.83 32.11
CA SER A 193 32.59 6.11 30.87
C SER A 193 31.23 6.79 31.08
N LEU A 194 30.68 6.77 32.30
CA LEU A 194 29.39 7.44 32.58
C LEU A 194 29.55 8.97 32.67
N GLY A 195 30.77 9.46 32.87
CA GLY A 195 31.09 10.88 33.11
C GLY A 195 31.60 11.67 31.90
N VAL A 196 31.74 11.03 30.73
CA VAL A 196 32.44 11.62 29.57
C VAL A 196 31.55 12.54 28.71
N GLY A 197 30.22 12.39 28.82
CA GLY A 197 29.25 13.13 28.03
C GLY A 197 29.24 12.73 26.54
N CYS A 198 28.22 13.18 25.79
CA CYS A 198 28.06 12.79 24.38
C CYS A 198 29.28 13.13 23.51
N ALA A 199 29.75 14.39 23.53
CA ALA A 199 30.90 14.80 22.72
C ALA A 199 32.18 14.02 23.07
N GLY A 200 32.40 13.75 24.37
CA GLY A 200 33.54 12.95 24.82
C GLY A 200 33.43 11.49 24.39
N GLN A 201 32.23 10.91 24.44
CA GLN A 201 32.00 9.53 23.98
C GLN A 201 32.16 9.39 22.47
N LEU A 202 31.64 10.34 21.67
CA LEU A 202 31.82 10.32 20.21
C LEU A 202 33.31 10.40 19.82
N ALA A 203 34.08 11.29 20.46
CA ALA A 203 35.51 11.41 20.25
C ALA A 203 36.29 10.15 20.69
N ARG A 204 35.89 9.57 21.82
CA ARG A 204 36.47 8.32 22.33
C ARG A 204 36.22 7.16 21.36
N THR A 205 34.97 6.98 20.92
CA THR A 205 34.62 5.92 19.96
C THR A 205 35.40 6.09 18.66
N GLN A 206 35.49 7.31 18.12
CA GLN A 206 36.31 7.58 16.94
C GLN A 206 37.77 7.15 17.17
N SER A 207 38.36 7.51 18.31
CA SER A 207 39.73 7.10 18.66
C SER A 207 39.91 5.59 18.81
N ILE A 208 38.87 4.87 19.24
CA ILE A 208 38.90 3.39 19.32
C ILE A 208 38.91 2.82 17.91
N ILE A 209 38.00 3.28 17.04
CA ILE A 209 37.90 2.80 15.65
C ILE A 209 39.18 3.11 14.87
N ASP A 210 39.77 4.29 15.08
CA ASP A 210 41.00 4.72 14.41
C ASP A 210 42.22 3.89 14.85
N GLY A 211 42.18 3.32 16.06
CA GLY A 211 43.28 2.55 16.63
C GLY A 211 43.49 1.19 15.96
N ASP A 212 44.76 0.75 15.92
CA ASP A 212 45.15 -0.52 15.30
C ASP A 212 44.46 -1.72 15.94
N ALA A 213 44.29 -1.71 17.27
CA ALA A 213 43.68 -2.80 18.03
C ALA A 213 42.25 -3.15 17.56
N PHE A 214 41.47 -2.17 17.11
CA PHE A 214 40.12 -2.41 16.57
C PHE A 214 40.19 -3.09 15.20
N SER A 215 41.13 -2.70 14.36
CA SER A 215 41.32 -3.35 13.05
C SER A 215 41.87 -4.77 13.22
N GLU A 216 42.81 -4.95 14.15
CA GLU A 216 43.39 -6.25 14.52
C GLU A 216 42.35 -7.21 15.10
N SER A 217 41.37 -6.73 15.88
CA SER A 217 40.30 -7.58 16.42
C SER A 217 39.37 -8.10 15.32
N ILE A 218 39.04 -7.26 14.33
CA ILE A 218 38.28 -7.68 13.14
C ILE A 218 39.08 -8.71 12.32
N ASP A 219 40.38 -8.47 12.11
CA ASP A 219 41.26 -9.42 11.42
C ASP A 219 41.33 -10.78 12.18
N ALA A 220 41.37 -10.73 13.51
CA ALA A 220 41.41 -11.92 14.36
C ALA A 220 40.13 -12.74 14.29
N VAL A 221 38.95 -12.10 14.31
CA VAL A 221 37.68 -12.85 14.23
C VAL A 221 37.49 -13.47 12.85
N ILE A 222 37.88 -12.78 11.77
CA ILE A 222 37.86 -13.35 10.42
C ILE A 222 38.81 -14.54 10.36
N SER A 223 40.04 -14.41 10.86
CA SER A 223 41.03 -15.48 10.87
C SER A 223 40.56 -16.72 11.66
N ALA A 224 39.93 -16.50 12.82
CA ALA A 224 39.34 -17.56 13.62
C ALA A 224 38.17 -18.24 12.89
N ALA A 225 37.28 -17.47 12.24
CA ALA A 225 36.17 -18.01 11.46
C ALA A 225 36.66 -18.84 10.26
N LYS A 226 37.72 -18.38 9.57
CA LYS A 226 38.35 -19.12 8.46
C LYS A 226 38.86 -20.49 8.88
N SER A 227 39.28 -20.68 10.14
CA SER A 227 39.71 -21.99 10.64
C SER A 227 38.59 -23.06 10.65
N LYS A 228 37.33 -22.64 10.51
CA LYS A 228 36.15 -23.50 10.45
C LYS A 228 35.60 -23.69 9.03
N LEU A 229 36.11 -22.93 8.05
CA LEU A 229 35.65 -23.02 6.66
C LEU A 229 36.13 -24.31 5.98
N ALA A 230 35.33 -24.78 5.03
CA ALA A 230 35.77 -25.69 3.98
C ALA A 230 36.78 -24.98 3.05
N SER A 231 37.48 -25.74 2.21
CA SER A 231 38.47 -25.20 1.26
C SER A 231 37.89 -24.21 0.25
N ASP A 232 36.61 -24.39 -0.09
CA ASP A 232 35.77 -23.58 -0.99
C ASP A 232 34.71 -22.76 -0.21
N GLY A 233 34.78 -22.75 1.12
CA GLY A 233 33.82 -22.06 1.96
C GLY A 233 34.00 -20.54 1.94
N MET A 234 32.88 -19.83 2.17
CA MET A 234 32.80 -18.37 2.18
C MET A 234 32.32 -17.83 3.53
N ILE A 235 32.89 -16.69 3.96
CA ILE A 235 32.36 -15.85 5.03
C ILE A 235 31.65 -14.65 4.41
N TYR A 236 30.39 -14.38 4.81
CA TYR A 236 29.67 -13.16 4.46
C TYR A 236 29.61 -12.27 5.69
N TYR A 237 30.41 -11.20 5.69
CA TYR A 237 30.53 -10.25 6.78
C TYR A 237 29.63 -9.03 6.51
N THR A 238 28.55 -8.89 7.27
CA THR A 238 27.60 -7.77 7.12
C THR A 238 28.13 -6.51 7.80
N GLY A 239 28.01 -5.36 7.13
CA GLY A 239 28.24 -4.05 7.74
C GLY A 239 27.07 -3.58 8.62
N TYR A 240 27.05 -2.28 8.93
CA TYR A 240 25.96 -1.60 9.63
C TYR A 240 25.39 -0.47 8.77
N ALA A 241 24.13 -0.09 8.97
CA ALA A 241 23.52 1.06 8.28
C ALA A 241 23.46 2.29 9.18
N LYS A 242 23.51 3.48 8.57
CA LYS A 242 23.37 4.76 9.25
C LYS A 242 21.97 4.89 9.82
N PHE A 243 21.88 5.35 11.07
CA PHE A 243 20.62 5.48 11.77
C PHE A 243 19.86 6.75 11.45
N PHE A 244 20.54 7.83 11.05
CA PHE A 244 19.92 9.14 10.85
C PHE A 244 19.97 9.57 9.39
N ALA A 245 18.94 10.28 8.95
CA ALA A 245 18.83 10.86 7.61
C ALA A 245 20.05 11.72 7.25
N GLU A 246 20.48 11.64 5.99
CA GLU A 246 21.67 12.33 5.50
C GLU A 246 21.40 13.77 5.04
N ASP A 247 20.13 14.12 4.84
CA ASP A 247 19.67 15.49 4.56
C ASP A 247 19.90 16.44 5.75
N MET A 248 20.01 15.87 6.96
CA MET A 248 20.32 16.54 8.22
C MET A 248 19.35 17.69 8.53
N SER A 249 18.04 17.47 8.32
CA SER A 249 17.01 18.48 8.62
C SER A 249 17.11 19.01 10.05
N SER A 250 16.93 20.32 10.24
CA SER A 250 16.93 20.95 11.58
C SER A 250 15.71 20.59 12.43
N ASP A 251 14.69 19.96 11.85
CA ASP A 251 13.45 19.60 12.55
C ASP A 251 13.73 18.69 13.77
N CYS A 252 14.77 17.86 13.68
CA CYS A 252 15.21 17.00 14.78
C CYS A 252 16.08 17.69 15.85
N ASP A 253 16.52 18.93 15.66
CA ASP A 253 17.53 19.53 16.54
C ASP A 253 17.01 19.78 17.96
N ASN A 254 15.68 19.86 18.14
CA ASN A 254 15.02 20.05 19.44
C ASN A 254 14.50 18.73 20.06
N VAL A 255 14.58 17.62 19.32
CA VAL A 255 14.08 16.31 19.75
C VAL A 255 15.02 15.70 20.80
N SER A 256 14.43 15.09 21.83
CA SER A 256 15.13 14.38 22.91
C SER A 256 14.43 13.06 23.19
N TRP A 257 15.21 12.00 23.29
CA TRP A 257 14.74 10.68 23.73
C TRP A 257 15.28 10.32 25.11
N SER A 258 15.63 11.33 25.91
CA SER A 258 16.16 11.14 27.26
C SER A 258 15.14 10.44 28.19
N THR A 259 15.56 9.35 28.85
CA THR A 259 14.68 8.38 29.52
C THR A 259 14.08 8.83 30.86
N TRP A 260 14.67 9.79 31.56
CA TRP A 260 14.28 10.13 32.95
C TRP A 260 13.79 11.56 33.10
N ILE A 261 12.67 11.73 33.82
CA ILE A 261 12.14 12.99 34.37
C ILE A 261 12.39 13.03 35.89
N TYR A 262 12.67 14.21 36.46
CA TYR A 262 13.05 14.41 37.88
C TYR A 262 14.42 13.85 38.29
N LYS A 263 15.45 14.29 37.57
CA LYS A 263 16.88 14.01 37.79
C LYS A 263 17.47 14.86 38.95
N LEU A 264 17.09 14.67 40.22
CA LEU A 264 17.61 15.51 41.32
C LEU A 264 19.13 15.36 41.48
N TYR A 265 19.67 14.16 41.30
CA TYR A 265 21.10 13.90 41.44
C TYR A 265 21.92 14.62 40.35
N ASN A 266 21.37 14.81 39.15
CA ASN A 266 21.99 15.47 37.99
C ASN A 266 21.14 16.60 37.39
N MET A 267 20.41 17.36 38.22
CA MET A 267 19.38 18.35 37.81
C MET A 267 19.86 19.50 36.93
N PHE A 268 21.17 19.72 36.86
CA PHE A 268 21.80 20.75 36.04
C PHE A 268 22.39 20.22 34.73
N GLN A 269 22.25 18.92 34.44
CA GLN A 269 22.63 18.37 33.14
C GLN A 269 21.47 18.53 32.15
N PRO A 270 21.70 19.21 31.00
CA PRO A 270 20.69 19.33 29.97
C PRO A 270 20.41 17.96 29.31
N GLU A 271 19.17 17.79 28.86
CA GLU A 271 18.78 16.64 28.03
C GLU A 271 19.63 16.56 26.76
N ALA A 272 19.98 15.34 26.34
CA ALA A 272 20.64 15.13 25.07
C ALA A 272 19.64 15.36 23.93
N LYS A 273 19.98 16.28 23.01
CA LYS A 273 19.19 16.56 21.81
C LYS A 273 19.79 15.88 20.58
N LEU A 274 18.93 15.46 19.65
CA LEU A 274 19.29 14.88 18.34
C LEU A 274 19.75 15.96 17.34
N THR A 275 20.65 16.83 17.78
CA THR A 275 21.20 17.91 16.96
C THR A 275 21.84 17.37 15.69
N THR A 276 21.80 18.17 14.64
CA THR A 276 22.48 17.93 13.37
C THR A 276 23.96 17.56 13.57
N LEU A 277 24.64 18.20 14.52
CA LEU A 277 26.03 17.88 14.85
C LEU A 277 26.17 16.44 15.38
N ASN A 278 25.32 16.05 16.32
CA ASN A 278 25.35 14.72 16.92
C ASN A 278 24.96 13.63 15.90
N ARG A 279 23.90 13.84 15.12
CA ARG A 279 23.46 12.90 14.07
C ARG A 279 24.53 12.70 13.01
N ARG A 280 25.16 13.78 12.54
CA ARG A 280 26.28 13.72 11.59
C ARG A 280 27.47 12.96 12.16
N ALA A 281 27.83 13.22 13.42
CA ALA A 281 28.92 12.51 14.08
C ALA A 281 28.61 11.00 14.22
N MET A 282 27.39 10.63 14.63
CA MET A 282 26.99 9.23 14.76
C MET A 282 27.00 8.50 13.40
N ASN A 283 26.50 9.12 12.34
CA ASN A 283 26.58 8.56 10.98
C ASN A 283 28.03 8.37 10.52
N ALA A 284 28.92 9.33 10.81
CA ALA A 284 30.33 9.23 10.46
C ALA A 284 31.04 8.07 11.19
N LEU A 285 30.62 7.74 12.42
CA LEU A 285 31.14 6.57 13.13
C LEU A 285 30.70 5.25 12.47
N VAL A 286 29.48 5.18 11.94
CA VAL A 286 29.02 4.01 11.16
C VAL A 286 29.88 3.84 9.90
N ASP A 287 30.13 4.92 9.16
CA ASP A 287 31.04 4.90 8.00
C ASP A 287 32.44 4.43 8.38
N ALA A 288 32.97 4.90 9.51
CA ALA A 288 34.29 4.52 10.00
C ALA A 288 34.37 3.03 10.34
N VAL A 289 33.37 2.47 11.05
CA VAL A 289 33.31 1.03 11.35
C VAL A 289 33.22 0.21 10.07
N ASN A 290 32.31 0.56 9.16
CA ASN A 290 32.17 -0.13 7.87
C ASN A 290 33.45 -0.11 7.05
N SER A 291 34.18 1.03 7.05
CA SER A 291 35.47 1.14 6.38
C SER A 291 36.52 0.19 6.99
N LYS A 292 36.55 0.04 8.31
CA LYS A 292 37.46 -0.93 8.98
C LYS A 292 37.08 -2.38 8.67
N ILE A 293 35.79 -2.72 8.67
CA ILE A 293 35.30 -4.06 8.31
C ILE A 293 35.65 -4.38 6.85
N SER A 294 35.28 -3.49 5.91
CA SER A 294 35.57 -3.67 4.49
C SER A 294 37.07 -3.82 4.24
N GLY A 295 37.92 -3.01 4.88
CA GLY A 295 39.37 -3.15 4.76
C GLY A 295 39.92 -4.45 5.35
N ALA A 296 39.32 -4.97 6.43
CA ALA A 296 39.70 -6.27 6.99
C ALA A 296 39.29 -7.44 6.08
N VAL A 297 38.11 -7.36 5.47
CA VAL A 297 37.64 -8.31 4.45
C VAL A 297 38.60 -8.34 3.26
N GLU A 298 39.01 -7.18 2.74
CA GLU A 298 40.00 -7.08 1.66
C GLU A 298 41.33 -7.77 2.02
N ARG A 299 41.84 -7.54 3.25
CA ARG A 299 43.07 -8.19 3.74
C ARG A 299 42.91 -9.71 3.90
N ALA A 300 41.71 -10.19 4.23
CA ALA A 300 41.45 -11.61 4.46
C ALA A 300 41.36 -12.45 3.18
N GLY A 301 41.21 -11.79 2.02
CA GLY A 301 41.22 -12.39 0.69
C GLY A 301 39.85 -12.91 0.23
N ASN A 302 39.85 -13.65 -0.88
CA ASN A 302 38.66 -14.02 -1.64
C ASN A 302 37.64 -14.95 -0.95
N GLN A 303 37.95 -15.51 0.22
CA GLN A 303 37.02 -16.34 1.00
C GLN A 303 36.09 -15.51 1.90
N VAL A 304 36.17 -14.19 1.83
CA VAL A 304 35.39 -13.29 2.69
C VAL A 304 34.78 -12.20 1.82
N GLN A 305 33.46 -12.00 1.95
CA GLN A 305 32.69 -10.99 1.24
C GLN A 305 32.12 -9.98 2.23
N PHE A 306 32.31 -8.68 1.95
CA PHE A 306 31.66 -7.61 2.70
C PHE A 306 30.28 -7.36 2.13
N VAL A 307 29.25 -7.31 2.98
CA VAL A 307 27.86 -7.09 2.58
C VAL A 307 27.41 -5.72 3.09
N ASN A 308 27.33 -4.74 2.19
CA ASN A 308 26.97 -3.36 2.51
C ASN A 308 25.51 -3.06 2.17
N TYR A 309 24.66 -2.94 3.19
CA TYR A 309 23.24 -2.64 3.00
C TYR A 309 22.84 -1.20 3.34
N ASP A 310 23.77 -0.31 3.73
CA ASP A 310 23.46 1.07 4.15
C ASP A 310 22.79 1.89 3.05
N SER A 311 23.24 1.72 1.81
CA SER A 311 22.68 2.42 0.65
C SER A 311 21.21 2.08 0.40
N TYR A 312 20.80 0.84 0.68
CA TYR A 312 19.41 0.40 0.57
C TYR A 312 18.54 1.09 1.63
N VAL A 313 19.04 1.22 2.87
CA VAL A 313 18.33 1.92 3.95
C VAL A 313 18.07 3.38 3.59
N GLY A 314 19.07 4.09 3.04
CA GLY A 314 18.90 5.46 2.58
C GLY A 314 17.91 5.60 1.41
N ARG A 315 17.90 4.64 0.47
CA ARG A 315 17.00 4.66 -0.70
C ARG A 315 15.52 4.50 -0.32
N PHE A 316 15.24 3.78 0.75
CA PHE A 316 13.87 3.58 1.27
C PHE A 316 13.45 4.62 2.31
N ASN A 317 14.23 5.71 2.50
CA ASN A 317 14.02 6.68 3.58
C ASN A 317 13.86 5.98 4.95
N GLY A 318 14.67 4.94 5.17
CA GLY A 318 14.51 4.02 6.29
C GLY A 318 15.20 4.45 7.58
N ARG A 319 15.62 5.72 7.68
CA ARG A 319 16.40 6.26 8.81
C ARG A 319 15.53 7.13 9.72
N PHE A 320 16.04 7.44 10.90
CA PHE A 320 15.48 8.43 11.81
C PHE A 320 15.73 9.86 11.30
N CYS A 321 14.85 10.80 11.65
CA CYS A 321 14.97 12.22 11.29
C CYS A 321 14.92 12.51 9.79
N GLU A 322 14.25 11.68 8.99
CA GLU A 322 13.98 11.95 7.57
C GLU A 322 13.02 13.12 7.41
N ALA A 323 13.14 13.86 6.30
CA ALA A 323 12.29 15.03 6.03
C ALA A 323 10.79 14.71 6.16
N GLY A 324 10.07 15.52 6.94
CA GLY A 324 8.63 15.35 7.15
C GLY A 324 8.24 14.37 8.26
N VAL A 325 9.21 13.76 8.97
CA VAL A 325 8.95 12.89 10.12
C VAL A 325 9.07 13.67 11.43
N ASP A 326 8.02 13.62 12.27
CA ASP A 326 8.04 14.20 13.61
C ASP A 326 8.55 13.19 14.67
N GLU A 327 9.84 13.26 14.98
CA GLU A 327 10.52 12.41 15.96
C GLU A 327 10.28 12.85 17.43
N SER A 328 9.48 13.91 17.66
CA SER A 328 9.16 14.41 19.01
C SER A 328 7.94 13.72 19.65
N THR A 329 7.17 12.96 18.87
CA THR A 329 5.93 12.34 19.32
C THR A 329 6.18 11.15 20.27
N LYS A 330 5.31 10.99 21.26
CA LYS A 330 5.32 9.86 22.23
C LYS A 330 4.28 8.79 21.91
N GLU A 331 3.50 9.01 20.86
CA GLU A 331 2.47 8.10 20.35
C GLU A 331 3.13 7.16 19.31
N SER A 332 2.69 5.91 19.22
CA SER A 332 3.26 4.94 18.27
C SER A 332 3.05 5.39 16.83
N ASN A 333 4.15 5.47 16.07
CA ASN A 333 4.20 6.01 14.72
C ASN A 333 4.96 5.08 13.77
N THR A 334 4.71 3.75 13.80
CA THR A 334 5.32 2.77 12.88
C THR A 334 5.17 3.25 11.44
N ARG A 335 6.20 3.97 10.98
CA ARG A 335 6.18 4.71 9.72
C ARG A 335 6.52 3.74 8.60
N THR A 336 5.78 3.79 7.51
CA THR A 336 6.04 2.95 6.34
C THR A 336 7.47 3.17 5.86
N GLY A 337 8.28 2.10 5.79
CA GLY A 337 9.66 2.15 5.30
C GLY A 337 10.77 2.31 6.35
N LEU A 338 10.48 2.57 7.63
CA LEU A 338 11.52 2.62 8.67
C LEU A 338 12.20 1.26 8.82
N MET A 339 13.53 1.26 8.72
CA MET A 339 14.31 0.02 8.69
C MET A 339 14.82 -0.42 10.07
N PHE A 340 14.67 0.44 11.09
CA PHE A 340 15.08 0.19 12.47
C PHE A 340 13.91 0.28 13.44
N TYR A 341 13.92 -0.48 14.53
CA TYR A 341 12.93 -0.29 15.59
C TYR A 341 13.09 1.08 16.24
N GLU A 342 11.96 1.78 16.43
CA GLU A 342 11.82 2.92 17.35
C GLU A 342 11.23 2.44 18.69
N LEU A 343 11.28 3.29 19.73
CA LEU A 343 10.82 2.90 21.07
C LEU A 343 9.35 2.46 21.08
N ASN A 344 8.52 3.07 20.23
CA ASN A 344 7.08 2.86 20.19
C ASN A 344 6.62 1.88 19.11
N THR A 345 7.52 1.25 18.35
CA THR A 345 7.14 0.30 17.28
C THR A 345 6.28 -0.82 17.86
N MET A 346 5.09 -1.04 17.29
CA MET A 346 4.22 -2.18 17.61
C MET A 346 4.58 -3.38 16.73
N ASP A 347 4.65 -4.59 17.30
CA ASP A 347 4.85 -5.80 16.49
C ASP A 347 3.52 -6.31 15.90
N PRO A 348 3.52 -6.90 14.68
CA PRO A 348 2.35 -7.55 14.08
C PRO A 348 1.74 -8.71 14.90
N PHE A 349 2.46 -9.24 15.89
CA PHE A 349 2.06 -10.38 16.71
C PHE A 349 1.80 -10.07 18.20
N GLY A 350 1.66 -8.78 18.57
CA GLY A 350 0.98 -8.40 19.82
C GLY A 350 1.85 -8.07 21.05
N SER A 351 3.16 -7.86 20.93
CA SER A 351 3.98 -7.29 22.02
C SER A 351 3.79 -5.79 22.10
N ASN A 352 3.13 -5.31 23.18
CA ASN A 352 3.14 -3.89 23.54
C ASN A 352 4.61 -3.46 23.82
N PRO A 353 5.18 -2.49 23.09
CA PRO A 353 6.56 -2.00 23.32
C PRO A 353 6.78 -1.48 24.75
N TRP A 354 5.70 -1.06 25.40
CA TRP A 354 5.68 -0.60 26.77
C TRP A 354 5.42 -1.71 27.79
N LYS A 355 5.28 -2.95 27.34
CA LYS A 355 5.29 -4.13 28.21
C LYS A 355 6.66 -4.23 28.86
N ARG A 356 6.66 -4.56 30.15
CA ARG A 356 7.87 -4.99 30.86
C ARG A 356 7.70 -6.46 31.21
N THR A 357 8.42 -7.31 30.49
CA THR A 357 8.48 -8.74 30.82
C THR A 357 9.19 -8.94 32.16
N GLN A 358 8.73 -9.94 32.94
CA GLN A 358 9.39 -10.30 34.20
C GLN A 358 10.59 -11.25 34.02
N GLU A 359 10.95 -11.59 32.78
CA GLU A 359 12.17 -12.35 32.50
C GLU A 359 13.38 -11.43 32.62
N ASP A 360 14.34 -11.82 33.47
CA ASP A 360 15.60 -11.12 33.63
C ASP A 360 16.49 -11.28 32.39
N ASP A 361 17.27 -10.25 32.09
CA ASP A 361 18.31 -10.31 31.07
C ASP A 361 19.61 -10.88 31.63
N LEU A 362 20.44 -11.45 30.76
CA LEU A 362 21.77 -11.91 31.15
C LEU A 362 22.80 -10.77 31.10
N GLU A 363 23.65 -10.67 32.12
CA GLU A 363 24.82 -9.78 32.15
C GLU A 363 25.70 -10.02 30.90
N GLY A 364 26.05 -8.95 30.19
CA GLY A 364 26.82 -9.02 28.93
C GLY A 364 25.97 -8.99 27.65
N THR A 365 24.64 -9.14 27.76
CA THR A 365 23.72 -8.89 26.62
C THR A 365 23.39 -7.40 26.48
N PHE A 366 22.85 -7.00 25.33
CA PHE A 366 22.37 -5.62 25.12
C PHE A 366 21.29 -5.23 26.16
N GLY A 367 20.27 -6.08 26.33
CA GLY A 367 19.19 -5.89 27.32
C GLY A 367 19.74 -5.77 28.75
N GLY A 368 20.65 -6.67 29.14
CA GLY A 368 21.30 -6.63 30.44
C GLY A 368 22.09 -5.35 30.68
N THR A 369 22.80 -4.85 29.66
CA THR A 369 23.60 -3.62 29.76
C THR A 369 22.71 -2.37 29.94
N VAL A 370 21.64 -2.24 29.15
CA VAL A 370 20.73 -1.09 29.28
C VAL A 370 19.98 -1.11 30.61
N ASN A 371 19.62 -2.30 31.11
CA ASN A 371 19.01 -2.48 32.42
C ASN A 371 20.00 -2.22 33.57
N GLN A 372 21.29 -2.54 33.42
CA GLN A 372 22.34 -2.14 34.36
C GLN A 372 22.49 -0.62 34.45
N PHE A 373 22.44 0.10 33.33
CA PHE A 373 22.44 1.57 33.35
C PHE A 373 21.21 2.12 34.07
N ALA A 374 20.02 1.57 33.80
CA ALA A 374 18.81 1.99 34.51
C ALA A 374 18.92 1.74 36.03
N LEU A 375 19.51 0.61 36.43
CA LEU A 375 19.74 0.27 37.83
C LEU A 375 20.73 1.23 38.50
N ILE A 376 21.80 1.65 37.81
CA ILE A 376 22.72 2.67 38.32
C ILE A 376 21.97 3.97 38.64
N THR A 377 21.11 4.43 37.73
CA THR A 377 20.34 5.66 37.93
C THR A 377 19.42 5.57 39.14
N GLN A 378 18.69 4.45 39.32
CA GLN A 378 17.86 4.25 40.51
C GLN A 378 18.66 4.15 41.83
N LEU A 379 19.89 3.63 41.77
CA LEU A 379 20.75 3.51 42.96
C LEU A 379 21.34 4.85 43.40
N VAL A 380 21.64 5.75 42.46
CA VAL A 380 22.22 7.08 42.78
C VAL A 380 21.16 8.17 42.91
N ASP A 381 19.98 7.98 42.30
CA ASP A 381 18.82 8.87 42.38
C ASP A 381 17.53 8.04 42.56
N PRO A 382 17.19 7.65 43.80
CA PRO A 382 16.00 6.83 44.07
C PRO A 382 14.67 7.49 43.67
N ASP A 383 14.66 8.81 43.47
CA ASP A 383 13.47 9.58 43.11
C ASP A 383 13.31 9.75 41.57
N ALA A 384 14.24 9.24 40.77
CA ALA A 384 14.18 9.32 39.31
C ALA A 384 12.98 8.55 38.73
N GLN A 385 12.24 9.19 37.82
CA GLN A 385 11.05 8.60 37.19
C GLN A 385 11.24 8.49 35.68
N LEU A 386 10.68 7.44 35.05
CA LEU A 386 10.72 7.32 33.59
C LEU A 386 9.87 8.43 32.95
N SER A 387 10.38 9.02 31.87
CA SER A 387 9.69 10.04 31.07
C SER A 387 8.32 9.60 30.55
N ASP A 388 8.15 8.28 30.42
CA ASP A 388 6.98 7.63 29.82
C ASP A 388 6.34 6.62 30.79
N GLN A 389 6.50 6.86 32.10
CA GLN A 389 6.01 5.98 33.17
C GLN A 389 4.50 5.66 33.05
N SER A 390 3.70 6.56 32.48
CA SER A 390 2.25 6.36 32.27
C SER A 390 1.92 5.34 31.19
N MET A 391 2.86 5.03 30.28
CA MET A 391 2.65 4.09 29.18
C MET A 391 3.03 2.65 29.56
N VAL A 392 3.84 2.48 30.61
CA VAL A 392 4.38 1.19 31.03
C VAL A 392 3.28 0.29 31.59
N VAL A 393 3.09 -0.88 30.99
CA VAL A 393 2.17 -1.90 31.47
C VAL A 393 2.97 -2.96 32.23
N GLN A 394 2.78 -3.02 33.55
CA GLN A 394 3.37 -4.07 34.38
C GLN A 394 2.56 -5.37 34.28
N GLU A 395 3.25 -6.49 34.07
CA GLU A 395 2.64 -7.81 34.19
C GLU A 395 2.27 -8.08 35.67
N SER A 396 0.99 -8.32 35.97
CA SER A 396 0.52 -8.60 37.33
C SER A 396 0.97 -10.00 37.78
N SER A 397 1.83 -10.09 38.80
CA SER A 397 2.32 -11.37 39.31
C SER A 397 1.29 -12.10 40.17
N ALA A 398 1.15 -13.41 39.98
CA ALA A 398 1.01 -14.32 41.11
C ALA A 398 2.33 -15.10 41.26
N LEU A 399 2.88 -15.03 42.49
CA LEU A 399 3.88 -15.91 43.12
C LEU A 399 5.36 -15.47 43.16
N THR A 400 5.67 -14.81 44.29
CA THR A 400 6.67 -15.17 45.32
C THR A 400 8.15 -15.23 44.98
N ALA A 401 8.89 -14.39 45.70
CA ALA A 401 10.30 -14.54 46.07
C ALA A 401 10.64 -15.96 46.56
N SER A 402 11.00 -16.86 45.65
CA SER A 402 11.72 -18.10 45.95
C SER A 402 12.22 -18.76 44.66
N LYS A 403 13.17 -18.12 43.96
CA LYS A 403 13.98 -18.80 42.94
C LYS A 403 15.40 -18.25 42.90
N VAL A 404 15.97 -18.01 44.08
CA VAL A 404 17.42 -18.02 44.26
C VAL A 404 17.79 -19.49 44.47
N MET A 405 18.77 -19.98 43.71
CA MET A 405 19.30 -21.35 43.72
C MET A 405 18.57 -22.36 42.82
N SER A 406 19.00 -22.43 41.57
CA SER A 406 19.54 -23.67 40.97
C SER A 406 19.83 -23.42 39.48
N ILE A 407 21.11 -23.53 39.10
CA ILE A 407 21.64 -24.23 37.91
C ILE A 407 23.16 -23.99 37.93
N GLU A 408 23.92 -25.06 38.16
CA GLU A 408 25.37 -25.08 37.98
C GLU A 408 25.74 -25.49 36.55
N ALA A 409 26.79 -24.83 36.05
CA ALA A 409 27.57 -25.05 34.83
C ALA A 409 26.86 -24.71 33.50
N ALA A 410 27.24 -23.68 32.72
CA ALA A 410 28.55 -23.05 32.56
C ALA A 410 28.45 -21.54 32.21
N VAL A 411 29.44 -20.80 32.69
CA VAL A 411 29.65 -19.33 32.65
C VAL A 411 28.82 -18.53 33.67
N GLN A 412 29.53 -17.77 34.52
CA GLN A 412 29.03 -16.94 35.63
C GLN A 412 28.20 -15.72 35.14
N ALA A 413 27.21 -15.90 34.27
CA ALA A 413 26.36 -14.79 33.86
C ALA A 413 25.35 -14.48 34.98
N ARG A 414 25.45 -13.31 35.60
CA ARG A 414 24.46 -12.86 36.58
C ARG A 414 23.19 -12.42 35.85
N SER A 415 22.05 -12.73 36.45
CA SER A 415 20.72 -12.28 36.03
C SER A 415 20.56 -10.80 36.39
N ILE A 416 20.20 -9.96 35.41
CA ILE A 416 19.95 -8.53 35.57
C ILE A 416 18.44 -8.30 35.47
N PRO A 417 17.80 -7.71 36.50
CA PRO A 417 16.36 -7.46 36.47
C PRO A 417 15.96 -6.53 35.32
N ASN A 418 14.86 -6.86 34.65
CA ASN A 418 14.31 -6.03 33.59
C ASN A 418 13.61 -4.79 34.20
N LEU A 419 14.27 -3.63 34.11
CA LEU A 419 13.83 -2.34 34.66
C LEU A 419 13.18 -1.44 33.61
N LEU A 420 13.63 -1.52 32.37
CA LEU A 420 13.10 -0.75 31.25
C LEU A 420 11.97 -1.53 30.55
N PRO A 421 11.05 -0.87 29.85
CA PRO A 421 10.14 -1.55 28.92
C PRO A 421 10.90 -2.29 27.82
N ASP A 422 10.34 -3.41 27.32
CA ASP A 422 10.98 -4.30 26.36
C ASP A 422 11.37 -3.58 25.05
N GLY A 423 10.64 -2.52 24.69
CA GLY A 423 10.95 -1.66 23.55
C GLY A 423 12.37 -1.08 23.58
N TYR A 424 12.90 -0.70 24.76
CA TYR A 424 14.26 -0.19 24.90
C TYR A 424 15.33 -1.21 24.50
N GLY A 425 15.02 -2.50 24.58
CA GLY A 425 15.93 -3.59 24.20
C GLY A 425 16.06 -3.78 22.70
N ARG A 426 15.16 -3.21 21.88
CA ARG A 426 15.17 -3.37 20.41
C ARG A 426 15.43 -2.10 19.63
N VAL A 427 15.30 -0.89 20.21
CA VAL A 427 15.53 0.35 19.46
C VAL A 427 16.90 0.34 18.78
N PHE A 428 16.98 0.87 17.56
CA PHE A 428 18.15 0.82 16.67
C PHE A 428 18.52 -0.55 16.09
N HIS A 429 17.78 -1.63 16.39
CA HIS A 429 17.97 -2.92 15.71
C HIS A 429 17.16 -2.99 14.40
N PRO A 430 17.61 -3.78 13.40
CA PRO A 430 16.87 -3.97 12.15
C PRO A 430 15.45 -4.51 12.37
N GLN A 431 14.49 -3.95 11.65
CA GLN A 431 13.14 -4.53 11.54
C GLN A 431 13.13 -5.74 10.59
N PRO A 432 12.06 -6.57 10.57
CA PRO A 432 11.96 -7.72 9.67
C PRO A 432 12.18 -7.37 8.19
N LEU A 433 11.75 -6.18 7.74
CA LEU A 433 11.99 -5.71 6.39
C LEU A 433 13.49 -5.57 6.08
N LEU A 434 14.26 -4.93 6.97
CA LEU A 434 15.71 -4.80 6.79
C LEU A 434 16.42 -6.16 6.86
N HIS A 435 15.97 -7.08 7.71
CA HIS A 435 16.50 -8.46 7.72
C HIS A 435 16.29 -9.19 6.38
N ARG A 436 15.16 -8.97 5.69
CA ARG A 436 14.92 -9.53 4.35
C ARG A 436 15.83 -8.92 3.29
N VAL A 437 16.12 -7.62 3.37
CA VAL A 437 17.09 -6.94 2.48
C VAL A 437 18.49 -7.51 2.69
N ILE A 438 18.94 -7.65 3.95
CA ILE A 438 20.24 -8.25 4.29
C ILE A 438 20.31 -9.69 3.79
N ALA A 439 19.29 -10.50 4.04
CA ALA A 439 19.23 -11.88 3.56
C ALA A 439 19.35 -11.94 2.03
N SER A 440 18.59 -11.11 1.31
CA SER A 440 18.60 -11.07 -0.16
C SER A 440 19.97 -10.70 -0.73
N LEU A 441 20.65 -9.72 -0.13
CA LEU A 441 22.01 -9.32 -0.52
C LEU A 441 23.03 -10.43 -0.28
N VAL A 442 22.95 -11.10 0.87
CA VAL A 442 23.83 -12.24 1.16
C VAL A 442 23.62 -13.37 0.15
N ILE A 443 22.37 -13.72 -0.16
CA ILE A 443 22.11 -14.77 -1.17
C ILE A 443 22.61 -14.34 -2.55
N TYR A 444 22.45 -13.07 -2.93
CA TYR A 444 23.01 -12.56 -4.16
C TYR A 444 24.53 -12.82 -4.24
N HIS A 445 25.28 -12.48 -3.18
CA HIS A 445 26.71 -12.76 -3.17
C HIS A 445 27.03 -14.27 -3.18
N MET A 446 26.18 -15.12 -2.60
CA MET A 446 26.32 -16.58 -2.70
C MET A 446 26.15 -17.09 -4.13
N SER A 447 25.10 -16.65 -4.82
CA SER A 447 24.88 -17.00 -6.21
C SER A 447 26.00 -16.47 -7.10
N ASN A 448 26.45 -15.23 -6.88
CA ASN A 448 27.56 -14.65 -7.64
C ASN A 448 28.90 -15.40 -7.38
N HIS A 449 29.13 -15.85 -6.15
CA HIS A 449 30.28 -16.71 -5.86
C HIS A 449 30.18 -18.07 -6.58
N ASN A 450 28.98 -18.68 -6.58
CA ASN A 450 28.71 -19.94 -7.29
C ASN A 450 29.04 -19.79 -8.79
N GLU A 451 28.56 -18.71 -9.42
CA GLU A 451 28.88 -18.34 -10.81
C GLU A 451 30.38 -18.26 -11.07
N VAL A 452 31.09 -17.42 -10.31
CA VAL A 452 32.53 -17.20 -10.49
C VAL A 452 33.32 -18.50 -10.28
N SER A 453 32.91 -19.34 -9.34
CA SER A 453 33.54 -20.62 -9.07
C SER A 453 33.38 -21.63 -10.23
N HIS A 454 32.33 -21.45 -11.06
CA HIS A 454 32.07 -22.26 -12.26
C HIS A 454 32.59 -21.60 -13.55
N GLY A 455 33.41 -20.54 -13.43
CA GLY A 455 34.12 -19.93 -14.56
C GLY A 455 33.38 -18.78 -15.23
N TYR A 456 32.27 -18.31 -14.65
CA TYR A 456 31.54 -17.13 -15.13
C TYR A 456 32.17 -15.84 -14.58
N GLU A 457 31.92 -14.71 -15.26
CA GLU A 457 32.40 -13.41 -14.80
C GLU A 457 31.58 -12.90 -13.61
N GLU A 458 32.25 -12.19 -12.69
CA GLU A 458 31.61 -11.56 -11.53
C GLU A 458 30.51 -10.58 -11.96
N ILE A 459 29.33 -10.73 -11.37
CA ILE A 459 28.20 -9.84 -11.58
C ILE A 459 28.38 -8.62 -10.66
N PRO A 460 28.46 -7.38 -11.20
CA PRO A 460 28.58 -6.20 -10.36
C PRO A 460 27.28 -5.92 -9.59
N GLU A 461 27.41 -5.51 -8.33
CA GLU A 461 26.30 -5.01 -7.52
C GLU A 461 25.89 -3.63 -8.05
N GLU A 462 24.90 -3.57 -8.95
CA GLU A 462 24.41 -2.31 -9.51
C GLU A 462 23.12 -1.84 -8.84
N MET A 463 23.16 -0.67 -8.19
CA MET A 463 21.97 0.02 -7.67
C MET A 463 21.24 0.85 -8.75
N ARG A 464 21.06 0.31 -9.96
CA ARG A 464 20.41 0.98 -11.09
C ARG A 464 19.09 0.31 -11.46
N PHE A 465 18.16 1.07 -12.05
CA PHE A 465 16.89 0.56 -12.58
C PHE A 465 16.90 0.42 -14.12
N ASP A 466 18.07 0.28 -14.75
CA ASP A 466 18.21 0.29 -16.22
C ASP A 466 18.96 -0.93 -16.80
N SER A 467 18.29 -1.56 -17.78
CA SER A 467 18.71 -2.55 -18.81
C SER A 467 19.06 -4.00 -18.43
N CYS A 468 18.27 -4.93 -18.99
CA CYS A 468 18.65 -6.33 -19.24
C CYS A 468 19.71 -6.42 -20.36
N PRO A 469 20.57 -7.45 -20.37
CA PRO A 469 21.36 -7.85 -21.54
C PRO A 469 20.47 -8.45 -22.64
N TYR A 470 20.89 -8.19 -23.88
CA TYR A 470 20.36 -8.72 -25.12
C TYR A 470 20.73 -10.20 -25.29
N LEU A 471 19.74 -11.10 -25.45
CA LEU A 471 19.94 -12.42 -26.05
C LEU A 471 19.55 -12.35 -27.53
N SER A 472 20.54 -12.51 -28.41
CA SER A 472 20.31 -12.67 -29.83
C SER A 472 19.64 -14.03 -30.10
N SER A 473 18.48 -14.04 -30.76
CA SER A 473 18.05 -15.21 -31.49
C SER A 473 18.11 -14.93 -32.99
N ASN A 474 19.14 -15.48 -33.62
CA ASN A 474 19.05 -15.87 -35.02
C ASN A 474 18.08 -17.05 -35.08
N GLY A 475 16.87 -16.81 -35.57
CA GLY A 475 15.87 -17.85 -35.78
C GLY A 475 14.79 -17.33 -36.71
N SER A 476 15.00 -17.49 -38.01
CA SER A 476 13.94 -17.32 -39.01
C SER A 476 12.85 -18.35 -38.74
N ASP A 477 11.66 -17.91 -38.34
CA ASP A 477 10.47 -18.74 -38.50
C ASP A 477 9.28 -17.93 -38.99
N SER A 478 8.91 -18.20 -40.23
CA SER A 478 7.71 -17.70 -40.89
C SER A 478 6.48 -18.44 -40.37
N SER A 479 6.00 -18.07 -39.19
CA SER A 479 4.63 -18.39 -38.75
C SER A 479 3.72 -17.18 -39.03
N ALA A 480 2.56 -17.42 -39.64
CA ALA A 480 1.61 -16.35 -39.96
C ALA A 480 1.14 -15.66 -38.67
N SER A 481 1.52 -14.40 -38.49
CA SER A 481 1.11 -13.56 -37.36
C SER A 481 -0.34 -13.10 -37.53
N GLY A 482 -1.16 -13.15 -36.48
CA GLY A 482 -2.56 -12.69 -36.55
C GLY A 482 -3.17 -12.36 -35.18
N GLN A 483 -4.27 -11.60 -35.19
CA GLN A 483 -5.03 -11.24 -33.99
C GLN A 483 -5.66 -12.50 -33.38
N GLN A 484 -5.65 -12.58 -32.04
CA GLN A 484 -6.16 -13.71 -31.27
C GLN A 484 -7.29 -13.28 -30.33
N VAL A 485 -8.11 -14.24 -29.90
CA VAL A 485 -9.06 -14.05 -28.82
C VAL A 485 -8.38 -14.35 -27.48
N ALA A 486 -8.47 -13.42 -26.54
CA ALA A 486 -8.11 -13.65 -25.14
C ALA A 486 -9.35 -13.42 -24.29
N VAL A 487 -9.54 -14.20 -23.22
CA VAL A 487 -10.75 -14.11 -22.40
C VAL A 487 -10.37 -13.81 -20.96
N ALA A 488 -10.77 -12.63 -20.47
CA ALA A 488 -10.86 -12.35 -19.05
C ALA A 488 -12.06 -13.13 -18.50
N SER A 489 -11.80 -14.33 -17.97
CA SER A 489 -12.84 -15.28 -17.54
C SER A 489 -13.14 -15.12 -16.05
N TYR A 490 -14.07 -14.21 -15.72
CA TYR A 490 -14.59 -14.04 -14.36
C TYR A 490 -15.78 -14.95 -14.06
N ILE A 491 -15.81 -16.10 -14.74
CA ILE A 491 -16.88 -17.10 -14.66
C ILE A 491 -16.46 -18.11 -13.61
N ASN A 492 -17.24 -18.25 -12.53
CA ASN A 492 -16.96 -19.23 -11.50
C ASN A 492 -17.09 -20.67 -12.07
N PRO A 493 -16.06 -21.53 -11.97
CA PRO A 493 -16.09 -22.90 -12.52
C PRO A 493 -17.22 -23.79 -12.01
N LEU A 494 -17.64 -23.61 -10.77
CA LEU A 494 -18.75 -24.33 -10.15
C LEU A 494 -20.11 -23.81 -10.62
N ALA A 495 -20.22 -22.50 -10.87
CA ALA A 495 -21.46 -21.85 -11.29
C ALA A 495 -21.80 -22.15 -12.76
N ASP A 496 -20.80 -22.16 -13.65
CA ASP A 496 -20.98 -22.55 -15.05
C ASP A 496 -19.85 -23.46 -15.58
N PRO A 497 -19.90 -24.76 -15.26
CA PRO A 497 -18.96 -25.74 -15.81
C PRO A 497 -19.04 -25.86 -17.34
N SER A 498 -20.19 -25.52 -17.94
CA SER A 498 -20.43 -25.66 -19.37
C SER A 498 -19.68 -24.58 -20.17
N ALA A 499 -19.59 -23.36 -19.65
CA ALA A 499 -18.75 -22.31 -20.21
C ALA A 499 -17.28 -22.71 -20.21
N TRP A 500 -16.75 -23.25 -19.12
CA TRP A 500 -15.37 -23.72 -19.05
C TRP A 500 -15.09 -24.90 -19.99
N ASN A 501 -16.04 -25.82 -20.17
CA ASN A 501 -15.91 -26.87 -21.17
C ASN A 501 -15.82 -26.32 -22.60
N ARG A 502 -16.59 -25.27 -22.92
CA ARG A 502 -16.50 -24.57 -24.20
C ARG A 502 -15.16 -23.85 -24.36
N LEU A 503 -14.76 -23.04 -23.36
CA LEU A 503 -13.50 -22.28 -23.36
C LEU A 503 -12.28 -23.19 -23.54
N VAL A 504 -12.22 -24.31 -22.83
CA VAL A 504 -11.16 -25.32 -22.94
C VAL A 504 -11.19 -26.00 -24.32
N GLY A 505 -12.38 -26.25 -24.86
CA GLY A 505 -12.58 -26.92 -26.14
C GLY A 505 -12.32 -26.07 -27.39
N TYR A 506 -12.44 -24.73 -27.31
CA TYR A 506 -12.15 -23.85 -28.44
C TYR A 506 -10.67 -23.92 -28.84
N SER A 507 -10.40 -23.78 -30.14
CA SER A 507 -9.06 -23.93 -30.71
C SER A 507 -8.03 -23.02 -30.04
N PRO A 508 -6.92 -23.56 -29.48
CA PRO A 508 -5.85 -22.75 -28.90
C PRO A 508 -5.13 -21.88 -29.95
N LYS A 509 -5.28 -22.17 -31.25
CA LYS A 509 -4.72 -21.33 -32.32
C LYS A 509 -5.45 -20.00 -32.51
N LYS A 510 -6.69 -19.92 -32.04
CA LYS A 510 -7.57 -18.75 -32.16
C LYS A 510 -7.82 -18.12 -30.79
N MET A 511 -8.00 -18.94 -29.76
CA MET A 511 -8.21 -18.54 -28.37
C MET A 511 -7.17 -19.19 -27.43
N PRO A 512 -5.93 -18.68 -27.38
CA PRO A 512 -4.88 -19.26 -26.55
C PRO A 512 -4.88 -18.78 -25.10
N ILE A 513 -5.46 -17.61 -24.79
CA ILE A 513 -5.32 -16.97 -23.47
C ILE A 513 -6.63 -17.02 -22.68
N LEU A 514 -6.56 -17.51 -21.44
CA LEU A 514 -7.66 -17.46 -20.46
C LEU A 514 -7.13 -16.85 -19.16
N VAL A 515 -7.90 -15.99 -18.48
CA VAL A 515 -7.52 -15.41 -17.17
C VAL A 515 -8.25 -16.14 -16.05
N ALA A 516 -7.51 -16.73 -15.12
CA ALA A 516 -8.05 -17.29 -13.90
C ALA A 516 -8.18 -16.21 -12.82
N ASN A 517 -9.34 -16.16 -12.18
CA ASN A 517 -9.62 -15.23 -11.09
C ASN A 517 -10.39 -15.96 -9.99
N VAL A 518 -9.67 -16.52 -9.01
CA VAL A 518 -10.27 -17.32 -7.93
C VAL A 518 -11.11 -16.42 -7.03
N MET A 519 -10.47 -15.40 -6.45
CA MET A 519 -11.09 -14.44 -5.51
C MET A 519 -10.46 -13.05 -5.62
N ASN A 520 -10.55 -12.40 -6.79
CA ASN A 520 -9.80 -11.17 -7.12
C ASN A 520 -8.29 -11.33 -6.92
N GLY A 521 -7.80 -12.54 -7.20
CA GLY A 521 -6.47 -13.02 -6.84
C GLY A 521 -6.40 -14.56 -6.78
N PRO A 522 -5.27 -15.12 -6.34
CA PRO A 522 -5.04 -16.57 -6.21
C PRO A 522 -5.76 -17.24 -5.03
N ASP A 523 -6.32 -16.45 -4.11
CA ASP A 523 -6.72 -16.88 -2.75
C ASP A 523 -5.52 -17.37 -1.91
N SER A 524 -5.78 -17.80 -0.68
CA SER A 524 -4.81 -18.27 0.32
C SER A 524 -4.60 -19.79 0.31
N ALA A 525 -5.42 -20.52 -0.46
CA ALA A 525 -5.38 -21.97 -0.56
C ALA A 525 -5.81 -22.44 -1.95
N VAL A 526 -5.38 -23.66 -2.32
CA VAL A 526 -5.75 -24.27 -3.60
C VAL A 526 -7.26 -24.53 -3.65
N ASP A 527 -7.93 -23.94 -4.64
CA ASP A 527 -9.31 -24.27 -4.97
C ASP A 527 -9.38 -25.44 -5.98
N SER A 528 -10.15 -26.49 -5.65
CA SER A 528 -10.21 -27.70 -6.45
C SER A 528 -10.92 -27.53 -7.79
N ASP A 529 -11.92 -26.65 -7.88
CA ASP A 529 -12.69 -26.42 -9.10
C ASP A 529 -11.86 -25.60 -10.08
N TRP A 530 -11.13 -24.61 -9.57
CA TRP A 530 -10.12 -23.88 -10.33
C TRP A 530 -8.95 -24.76 -10.76
N THR A 531 -8.50 -25.68 -9.90
CA THR A 531 -7.44 -26.64 -10.25
C THR A 531 -7.81 -27.49 -11.46
N ASP A 532 -9.06 -27.97 -11.54
CA ASP A 532 -9.55 -28.76 -12.68
C ASP A 532 -9.53 -27.94 -13.99
N VAL A 533 -10.14 -26.75 -13.99
CA VAL A 533 -10.21 -25.93 -15.22
C VAL A 533 -8.83 -25.43 -15.67
N ILE A 534 -7.96 -25.03 -14.73
CA ILE A 534 -6.59 -24.58 -15.01
C ILE A 534 -5.79 -25.74 -15.63
N THR A 535 -5.88 -26.93 -15.04
CA THR A 535 -5.18 -28.12 -15.54
C THR A 535 -5.66 -28.50 -16.93
N ARG A 536 -6.98 -28.50 -17.17
CA ARG A 536 -7.56 -28.84 -18.49
C ARG A 536 -7.24 -27.80 -19.54
N ALA A 537 -7.27 -26.51 -19.20
CA ALA A 537 -6.91 -25.42 -20.11
C ALA A 537 -5.43 -25.48 -20.50
N ALA A 538 -4.53 -25.61 -19.52
CA ALA A 538 -3.09 -25.78 -19.78
C ALA A 538 -2.84 -27.04 -20.62
N GLY A 539 -3.48 -28.16 -20.28
CA GLY A 539 -3.39 -29.42 -21.02
C GLY A 539 -3.94 -29.36 -22.44
N SER A 540 -4.84 -28.41 -22.77
CA SER A 540 -5.31 -28.18 -24.14
C SER A 540 -4.42 -27.23 -24.95
N GLY A 541 -3.28 -26.81 -24.39
CA GLY A 541 -2.31 -25.93 -25.03
C GLY A 541 -2.65 -24.44 -24.92
N LYS A 542 -3.50 -24.06 -23.95
CA LYS A 542 -3.79 -22.66 -23.63
C LYS A 542 -2.82 -22.14 -22.57
N THR A 543 -2.56 -20.84 -22.60
CA THR A 543 -1.84 -20.12 -21.56
C THR A 543 -2.86 -19.54 -20.59
N VAL A 544 -2.85 -20.02 -19.35
CA VAL A 544 -3.69 -19.50 -18.28
C VAL A 544 -2.94 -18.40 -17.53
N LEU A 545 -3.56 -17.23 -17.35
CA LEU A 545 -2.98 -16.10 -16.63
C LEU A 545 -3.64 -15.94 -15.25
N GLY A 546 -2.85 -15.80 -14.20
CA GLY A 546 -3.37 -15.47 -12.86
C GLY A 546 -3.75 -13.98 -12.76
N TYR A 547 -4.95 -13.69 -12.29
CA TYR A 547 -5.40 -12.32 -12.02
C TYR A 547 -4.69 -11.73 -10.78
N VAL A 548 -4.10 -10.54 -10.90
CA VAL A 548 -3.49 -9.80 -9.78
C VAL A 548 -4.03 -8.38 -9.73
N ARG A 549 -4.53 -7.99 -8.57
CA ARG A 549 -5.12 -6.67 -8.34
C ARG A 549 -4.03 -5.65 -7.99
N THR A 550 -3.92 -4.55 -8.75
CA THR A 550 -2.92 -3.49 -8.47
C THR A 550 -3.49 -2.25 -7.78
N GLY A 551 -4.81 -2.16 -7.57
CA GLY A 551 -5.43 -1.13 -6.74
C GLY A 551 -5.23 0.29 -7.21
N TYR A 552 -4.92 0.50 -8.49
CA TYR A 552 -4.51 1.80 -9.02
C TYR A 552 -3.33 2.40 -8.22
N LEU A 553 -2.47 1.53 -7.67
CA LEU A 553 -1.34 1.87 -6.80
C LEU A 553 -1.72 2.75 -5.60
N GLY A 554 -3.00 2.74 -5.18
CA GLY A 554 -3.52 3.58 -4.08
C GLY A 554 -3.64 5.07 -4.41
N VAL A 555 -3.32 5.49 -5.64
CA VAL A 555 -3.31 6.91 -6.02
C VAL A 555 -4.64 7.40 -6.56
N SER A 556 -5.55 6.48 -6.91
CA SER A 556 -6.90 6.83 -7.34
C SER A 556 -7.68 7.60 -6.27
N GLN A 557 -8.76 8.26 -6.68
CA GLN A 557 -9.61 9.02 -5.73
C GLN A 557 -10.35 8.13 -4.74
N GLN A 558 -10.56 6.86 -5.10
CA GLN A 558 -11.13 5.85 -4.22
C GLN A 558 -10.18 5.46 -3.10
N LYS A 559 -8.88 5.83 -3.20
CA LYS A 559 -7.84 5.53 -2.21
C LYS A 559 -7.87 4.05 -1.83
N PHE A 560 -7.82 3.19 -2.84
CA PHE A 560 -7.75 1.76 -2.60
C PHE A 560 -6.53 1.46 -1.74
N VAL A 561 -6.76 0.61 -0.75
CA VAL A 561 -5.72 0.15 0.16
C VAL A 561 -5.42 -1.30 -0.10
N THR A 562 -4.19 -1.70 0.23
CA THR A 562 -3.77 -3.10 0.30
C THR A 562 -4.63 -3.87 1.31
N ARG A 563 -4.51 -5.20 1.33
CA ARG A 563 -5.12 -6.09 2.34
C ARG A 563 -4.76 -5.69 3.76
N LEU A 564 -3.62 -5.00 3.95
CA LEU A 564 -3.15 -4.48 5.24
C LEU A 564 -3.55 -3.03 5.50
N GLY A 565 -4.37 -2.41 4.63
CA GLY A 565 -4.92 -1.07 4.85
C GLY A 565 -4.02 0.09 4.42
N SER A 566 -2.93 -0.16 3.67
CA SER A 566 -2.02 0.89 3.19
C SER A 566 -2.36 1.37 1.78
N GLY A 567 -2.26 2.68 1.54
CA GLY A 567 -2.36 3.30 0.21
C GLY A 567 -1.01 3.54 -0.45
N ASP A 568 0.11 3.16 0.18
CA ASP A 568 1.45 3.49 -0.27
C ASP A 568 1.90 2.61 -1.45
N LEU A 569 2.68 3.21 -2.36
CA LEU A 569 3.13 2.56 -3.58
C LEU A 569 3.99 1.30 -3.32
N ALA A 570 4.80 1.34 -2.25
CA ALA A 570 5.68 0.24 -1.86
C ALA A 570 4.89 -0.96 -1.32
N ASP A 571 3.86 -0.71 -0.51
CA ASP A 571 3.01 -1.77 0.02
C ASP A 571 2.15 -2.39 -1.08
N TRP A 572 1.66 -1.59 -2.02
CA TRP A 572 1.04 -2.09 -3.24
C TRP A 572 1.99 -2.98 -4.04
N THR A 573 3.26 -2.56 -4.18
CA THR A 573 4.28 -3.37 -4.86
C THR A 573 4.47 -4.72 -4.18
N ALA A 574 4.63 -4.74 -2.86
CA ALA A 574 4.84 -5.96 -2.09
C ALA A 574 3.64 -6.92 -2.18
N GLN A 575 2.41 -6.40 -2.10
CA GLN A 575 1.22 -7.24 -2.26
C GLN A 575 1.11 -7.82 -3.67
N ILE A 576 1.45 -7.03 -4.69
CA ILE A 576 1.44 -7.48 -6.09
C ILE A 576 2.44 -8.63 -6.28
N GLU A 577 3.65 -8.52 -5.72
CA GLU A 577 4.65 -9.60 -5.75
C GLU A 577 4.16 -10.84 -5.01
N GLU A 578 3.56 -10.67 -3.81
CA GLU A 578 2.97 -11.77 -3.05
C GLU A 578 1.89 -12.51 -3.85
N ASP A 579 1.00 -11.78 -4.52
CA ASP A 579 -0.06 -12.38 -5.35
C ASP A 579 0.51 -13.10 -6.57
N VAL A 580 1.56 -12.56 -7.20
CA VAL A 580 2.28 -13.24 -8.29
C VAL A 580 2.83 -14.57 -7.79
N ASP A 581 3.62 -14.56 -6.72
CA ASP A 581 4.25 -15.76 -6.17
C ASP A 581 3.21 -16.79 -5.73
N MET A 582 2.11 -16.33 -5.14
CA MET A 582 1.03 -17.19 -4.65
C MET A 582 0.34 -17.94 -5.80
N TRP A 583 0.10 -17.30 -6.96
CA TRP A 583 -0.44 -18.01 -8.13
C TRP A 583 0.42 -19.20 -8.54
N TYR A 584 1.73 -19.00 -8.64
CA TYR A 584 2.67 -20.05 -9.02
C TYR A 584 2.89 -21.07 -7.90
N SER A 585 2.81 -20.66 -6.62
CA SER A 585 2.88 -21.58 -5.49
C SER A 585 1.67 -22.52 -5.41
N LEU A 586 0.46 -22.02 -5.69
CA LEU A 586 -0.77 -22.81 -5.57
C LEU A 586 -1.02 -23.70 -6.80
N TYR A 587 -0.74 -23.20 -8.00
CA TYR A 587 -1.13 -23.85 -9.25
C TYR A 587 0.06 -24.30 -10.12
N GLY A 588 1.29 -23.94 -9.74
CA GLY A 588 2.53 -24.37 -10.38
C GLY A 588 2.70 -23.88 -11.82
N ASP A 589 3.33 -24.72 -12.64
CA ASP A 589 3.63 -24.50 -14.06
C ASP A 589 2.40 -24.39 -14.98
N LYS A 590 1.19 -24.64 -14.46
CA LYS A 590 -0.06 -24.48 -15.23
C LYS A 590 -0.47 -23.03 -15.38
N ILE A 591 0.09 -22.14 -14.55
CA ILE A 591 0.00 -20.70 -14.74
C ILE A 591 1.09 -20.29 -15.73
N GLY A 592 0.67 -19.85 -16.91
CA GLY A 592 1.58 -19.40 -17.97
C GLY A 592 1.89 -17.91 -17.92
N GLY A 593 1.37 -17.18 -16.93
CA GLY A 593 1.60 -15.75 -16.80
C GLY A 593 0.68 -15.03 -15.82
N ILE A 594 0.73 -13.70 -15.82
CA ILE A 594 0.00 -12.83 -14.88
C ILE A 594 -0.75 -11.74 -15.64
N PHE A 595 -2.00 -11.51 -15.24
CA PHE A 595 -2.84 -10.41 -15.66
C PHE A 595 -2.96 -9.39 -14.51
N PHE A 596 -2.22 -8.29 -14.61
CA PHE A 596 -2.30 -7.16 -13.69
C PHE A 596 -3.49 -6.27 -14.03
N ASP A 597 -4.42 -6.14 -13.09
CA ASP A 597 -5.63 -5.34 -13.25
C ASP A 597 -5.59 -4.05 -12.41
N GLU A 598 -6.50 -3.13 -12.70
CA GLU A 598 -6.61 -1.82 -12.03
C GLU A 598 -5.34 -0.96 -12.16
N GLY A 599 -4.69 -0.99 -13.33
CA GLY A 599 -3.49 -0.23 -13.58
C GLY A 599 -3.72 1.29 -13.56
N TRP A 600 -2.77 2.06 -13.04
CA TRP A 600 -2.82 3.52 -13.07
C TRP A 600 -2.33 4.06 -14.43
N PRO A 601 -3.14 4.85 -15.16
CA PRO A 601 -2.82 5.25 -16.53
C PRO A 601 -1.87 6.45 -16.65
N GLU A 602 -1.36 6.99 -15.54
CA GLU A 602 -0.44 8.13 -15.55
C GLU A 602 1.01 7.71 -15.26
N CYS A 603 1.95 8.57 -15.62
CA CYS A 603 3.37 8.33 -15.36
C CYS A 603 3.80 8.63 -13.92
N GLY A 604 3.09 9.54 -13.23
CA GLY A 604 3.51 10.08 -11.93
C GLY A 604 4.68 11.04 -12.05
N ALA A 605 5.10 11.61 -10.93
CA ALA A 605 6.27 12.48 -10.89
C ALA A 605 7.51 11.66 -11.29
N ASN A 606 8.30 12.15 -12.25
CA ASN A 606 9.51 11.49 -12.74
C ASN A 606 9.32 10.02 -13.19
N ASN A 607 8.14 9.67 -13.73
CA ASN A 607 7.79 8.33 -14.19
C ASN A 607 7.70 7.25 -13.09
N GLU A 608 7.50 7.62 -11.82
CA GLU A 608 7.46 6.68 -10.69
C GLU A 608 6.50 5.49 -10.89
N TYR A 609 5.26 5.71 -11.34
CA TYR A 609 4.26 4.65 -11.52
C TYR A 609 4.64 3.73 -12.69
N VAL A 610 5.21 4.32 -13.73
CA VAL A 610 5.73 3.58 -14.88
C VAL A 610 6.90 2.69 -14.48
N ASN A 611 7.77 3.20 -13.62
CA ASN A 611 8.93 2.45 -13.14
C ASN A 611 8.49 1.28 -12.25
N LEU A 612 7.43 1.45 -11.44
CA LEU A 612 6.80 0.34 -10.71
C LEU A 612 6.25 -0.72 -11.67
N TYR A 613 5.47 -0.34 -12.68
CA TYR A 613 4.94 -1.33 -13.64
C TYR A 613 6.04 -2.07 -14.41
N LYS A 614 7.12 -1.37 -14.78
CA LYS A 614 8.32 -2.02 -15.34
C LYS A 614 8.93 -3.00 -14.35
N TYR A 615 9.01 -2.60 -13.08
CA TYR A 615 9.58 -3.40 -12.00
C TYR A 615 8.78 -4.68 -11.77
N ILE A 616 7.45 -4.62 -11.54
CA ILE A 616 6.64 -5.83 -11.30
C ILE A 616 6.61 -6.76 -12.54
N ASN A 617 6.61 -6.20 -13.74
CA ASN A 617 6.73 -6.99 -14.97
C ASN A 617 8.08 -7.70 -15.06
N ALA A 618 9.17 -7.01 -14.71
CA ALA A 618 10.50 -7.60 -14.68
C ALA A 618 10.62 -8.64 -13.56
N TYR A 619 10.02 -8.38 -12.40
CA TYR A 619 9.92 -9.31 -11.28
C TYR A 619 9.25 -10.62 -11.70
N THR A 620 8.04 -10.56 -12.26
CA THR A 620 7.31 -11.77 -12.70
C THR A 620 8.10 -12.58 -13.71
N LYS A 621 8.80 -11.92 -14.65
CA LYS A 621 9.58 -12.61 -15.68
C LYS A 621 10.89 -13.20 -15.17
N ARG A 622 11.47 -12.61 -14.11
CA ARG A 622 12.61 -13.18 -13.40
C ARG A 622 12.18 -14.40 -12.58
N ALA A 623 11.18 -14.22 -11.71
CA ALA A 623 10.65 -15.28 -10.86
C ALA A 623 10.07 -16.46 -11.68
N HIS A 624 9.46 -16.16 -12.83
CA HIS A 624 8.81 -17.15 -13.70
C HIS A 624 9.21 -16.94 -15.18
N PRO A 625 10.35 -17.50 -15.60
CA PRO A 625 10.82 -17.41 -16.98
C PRO A 625 9.77 -17.90 -17.99
N GLY A 626 9.49 -17.09 -19.01
CA GLY A 626 8.45 -17.39 -20.01
C GLY A 626 7.04 -16.93 -19.63
N ALA A 627 6.84 -16.37 -18.43
CA ALA A 627 5.56 -15.80 -18.02
C ALA A 627 5.10 -14.68 -18.96
N LEU A 628 3.88 -14.81 -19.48
CA LEU A 628 3.21 -13.74 -20.20
C LEU A 628 2.61 -12.74 -19.21
N THR A 629 3.02 -11.49 -19.29
CA THR A 629 2.47 -10.40 -18.47
C THR A 629 1.53 -9.53 -19.28
N ILE A 630 0.38 -9.20 -18.71
CA ILE A 630 -0.60 -8.26 -19.27
C ILE A 630 -0.92 -7.21 -18.21
N LEU A 631 -1.02 -5.94 -18.61
CA LEU A 631 -1.42 -4.83 -17.75
C LEU A 631 -2.71 -4.19 -18.30
N ASN A 632 -3.71 -4.02 -17.43
CA ASN A 632 -4.99 -3.38 -17.75
C ASN A 632 -5.18 -2.12 -16.88
N PRO A 633 -5.19 -0.89 -17.44
CA PRO A 633 -5.12 -0.54 -18.86
C PRO A 633 -3.71 -0.66 -19.44
N ALA A 634 -3.63 -0.92 -20.75
CA ALA A 634 -2.37 -1.07 -21.46
C ALA A 634 -1.64 0.28 -21.65
N LYS A 635 -0.31 0.27 -21.44
CA LYS A 635 0.54 1.46 -21.63
C LYS A 635 1.12 1.60 -23.05
N ASP A 636 1.47 0.49 -23.70
CA ASP A 636 2.03 0.52 -25.06
C ASP A 636 0.89 0.41 -26.09
N PRO A 637 0.62 1.48 -26.87
CA PRO A 637 -0.46 1.47 -27.86
C PRO A 637 -0.22 0.49 -29.03
N ARG A 638 0.93 -0.18 -29.09
CA ARG A 638 1.24 -1.22 -30.09
C ARG A 638 0.99 -2.64 -29.57
N LYS A 639 0.78 -2.81 -28.26
CA LYS A 639 0.58 -4.11 -27.59
C LYS A 639 -0.76 -4.10 -26.87
N LEU A 640 -1.83 -3.97 -27.66
CA LEU A 640 -3.19 -3.77 -27.16
C LEU A 640 -3.97 -5.08 -27.08
N TRP A 641 -4.77 -5.18 -26.02
CA TRP A 641 -5.92 -6.07 -25.91
C TRP A 641 -7.18 -5.21 -25.87
N HIS A 642 -8.05 -5.32 -26.87
CA HIS A 642 -9.37 -4.68 -26.81
C HIS A 642 -10.39 -5.61 -26.16
N ILE A 643 -11.00 -5.16 -25.07
CA ILE A 643 -12.14 -5.83 -24.43
C ILE A 643 -13.36 -4.94 -24.66
N VAL A 644 -14.32 -5.41 -25.47
CA VAL A 644 -15.47 -4.61 -25.93
C VAL A 644 -16.77 -5.33 -25.59
N TYR A 645 -17.66 -4.65 -24.87
CA TYR A 645 -18.96 -5.18 -24.45
C TYR A 645 -20.12 -4.51 -25.19
N ASN A 646 -21.33 -5.04 -25.02
CA ASN A 646 -22.54 -4.60 -25.71
C ASN A 646 -22.38 -4.61 -27.25
N VAL A 647 -21.67 -5.62 -27.77
CA VAL A 647 -21.46 -5.79 -29.21
C VAL A 647 -22.49 -6.80 -29.72
N PRO A 648 -23.49 -6.38 -30.53
CA PRO A 648 -24.43 -7.33 -31.11
C PRO A 648 -23.70 -8.28 -32.07
N GLU A 649 -24.17 -9.52 -32.18
CA GLU A 649 -23.53 -10.56 -33.01
C GLU A 649 -23.33 -10.11 -34.47
N SER A 650 -24.26 -9.31 -35.01
CA SER A 650 -24.18 -8.75 -36.37
C SER A 650 -23.03 -7.77 -36.60
N ALA A 651 -22.43 -7.22 -35.55
CA ALA A 651 -21.34 -6.25 -35.62
C ALA A 651 -19.94 -6.85 -35.38
N ILE A 652 -19.85 -8.13 -34.99
CA ILE A 652 -18.59 -8.81 -34.62
C ILE A 652 -17.48 -8.58 -35.66
N SER A 653 -17.76 -8.85 -36.93
CA SER A 653 -16.74 -8.75 -37.99
C SER A 653 -16.25 -7.32 -38.20
N GLU A 654 -17.13 -6.33 -38.09
CA GLU A 654 -16.76 -4.91 -38.21
C GLU A 654 -15.88 -4.47 -37.04
N VAL A 655 -16.24 -4.86 -35.82
CA VAL A 655 -15.50 -4.51 -34.59
C VAL A 655 -14.14 -5.19 -34.56
N ILE A 656 -14.03 -6.47 -34.92
CA ILE A 656 -12.75 -7.19 -35.01
C ILE A 656 -11.84 -6.55 -36.05
N LYS A 657 -12.35 -6.26 -37.24
CA LYS A 657 -11.58 -5.58 -38.28
C LYS A 657 -11.06 -4.23 -37.80
N LEU A 658 -11.92 -3.41 -37.18
CA LEU A 658 -11.53 -2.12 -36.62
C LEU A 658 -10.50 -2.25 -35.49
N SER A 659 -10.64 -3.27 -34.65
CA SER A 659 -9.70 -3.60 -33.59
C SER A 659 -8.31 -3.95 -34.14
N GLN A 660 -8.27 -4.77 -35.19
CA GLN A 660 -7.05 -5.17 -35.90
C GLN A 660 -6.39 -3.98 -36.60
N GLU A 661 -7.17 -3.12 -37.28
CA GLU A 661 -6.68 -1.88 -37.92
C GLU A 661 -6.06 -0.90 -36.90
N ARG A 662 -6.52 -0.96 -35.64
CA ARG A 662 -5.97 -0.19 -34.52
C ARG A 662 -4.77 -0.86 -33.83
N GLY A 663 -4.33 -2.03 -34.32
CA GLY A 663 -3.12 -2.70 -33.86
C GLY A 663 -3.30 -3.61 -32.64
N ALA A 664 -4.54 -3.96 -32.26
CA ALA A 664 -4.74 -4.90 -31.17
C ALA A 664 -4.33 -6.32 -31.53
N GLY A 665 -3.47 -6.92 -30.70
CA GLY A 665 -3.05 -8.31 -30.82
C GLY A 665 -4.06 -9.28 -30.22
N PHE A 666 -4.77 -8.83 -29.18
CA PHE A 666 -5.86 -9.56 -28.54
C PHE A 666 -7.20 -8.83 -28.66
N ILE A 667 -8.27 -9.61 -28.74
CA ILE A 667 -9.63 -9.10 -28.66
C ILE A 667 -10.53 -10.00 -27.80
N GLN A 668 -11.44 -9.38 -27.05
CA GLN A 668 -12.56 -10.04 -26.39
C GLN A 668 -13.83 -9.25 -26.74
N LEU A 669 -14.86 -9.93 -27.24
CA LEU A 669 -16.17 -9.37 -27.48
C LEU A 669 -17.21 -10.08 -26.60
N THR A 670 -18.23 -9.34 -26.19
CA THR A 670 -19.40 -9.87 -25.49
C THR A 670 -20.64 -9.05 -25.86
N ASP A 671 -21.79 -9.72 -25.97
CA ASP A 671 -23.10 -9.09 -26.11
C ASP A 671 -23.68 -8.63 -24.76
N ASP A 672 -23.00 -8.95 -23.66
CA ASP A 672 -23.40 -8.55 -22.31
C ASP A 672 -23.14 -7.07 -22.02
N THR A 673 -23.72 -6.58 -20.93
CA THR A 673 -23.74 -5.18 -20.52
C THR A 673 -23.20 -5.00 -19.10
N LEU A 674 -23.08 -3.75 -18.65
CA LEU A 674 -22.65 -3.43 -17.29
C LEU A 674 -23.71 -3.88 -16.26
N PRO A 675 -23.34 -4.21 -15.00
CA PRO A 675 -22.08 -3.87 -14.33
C PRO A 675 -20.91 -4.84 -14.53
N ASN A 676 -21.13 -6.08 -14.97
CA ASN A 676 -20.06 -7.06 -15.16
C ASN A 676 -20.25 -7.85 -16.46
N PRO A 677 -19.84 -7.33 -17.62
CA PRO A 677 -20.07 -7.98 -18.92
C PRO A 677 -19.22 -9.24 -19.15
N TYR A 678 -18.47 -9.69 -18.13
CA TYR A 678 -17.50 -10.79 -18.21
C TYR A 678 -17.81 -11.93 -17.23
N ASP A 679 -18.95 -11.87 -16.54
CA ASP A 679 -19.41 -12.91 -15.62
C ASP A 679 -20.07 -14.11 -16.35
N ASN A 680 -20.41 -13.93 -17.63
CA ASN A 680 -21.02 -14.95 -18.48
C ASN A 680 -20.25 -15.10 -19.80
N LEU A 681 -20.17 -16.33 -20.32
CA LEU A 681 -19.69 -16.58 -21.67
C LEU A 681 -20.86 -16.45 -22.66
N PRO A 682 -20.73 -15.67 -23.75
CA PRO A 682 -21.76 -15.56 -24.78
C PRO A 682 -22.20 -16.92 -25.34
N SER A 683 -23.29 -16.91 -26.11
CA SER A 683 -23.77 -18.11 -26.80
C SER A 683 -22.68 -18.74 -27.67
N ASP A 684 -22.75 -20.05 -27.91
CA ASP A 684 -21.74 -20.72 -28.73
C ASP A 684 -21.68 -20.14 -30.14
N SER A 685 -22.82 -19.77 -30.74
CA SER A 685 -22.85 -19.12 -32.06
C SER A 685 -22.10 -17.79 -32.07
N TYR A 686 -22.24 -17.00 -31.00
CA TYR A 686 -21.54 -15.72 -30.86
C TYR A 686 -20.02 -15.94 -30.78
N VAL A 687 -19.57 -16.86 -29.93
CA VAL A 687 -18.13 -17.14 -29.77
C VAL A 687 -17.55 -17.71 -31.07
N GLN A 688 -18.27 -18.58 -31.79
CA GLN A 688 -17.85 -19.07 -33.10
C GLN A 688 -17.75 -17.95 -34.13
N SER A 689 -18.74 -17.05 -34.20
CA SER A 689 -18.70 -15.86 -35.06
C SER A 689 -17.46 -14.98 -34.77
N MET A 690 -17.07 -14.85 -33.50
CA MET A 690 -15.84 -14.16 -33.10
C MET A 690 -14.58 -14.92 -33.54
N LEU A 691 -14.52 -16.24 -33.33
CA LEU A 691 -13.38 -17.09 -33.71
C LEU A 691 -13.18 -17.16 -35.24
N ASP A 692 -14.26 -17.14 -36.01
CA ASP A 692 -14.24 -17.13 -37.47
C ASP A 692 -13.73 -15.80 -38.03
N ALA A 693 -14.00 -14.69 -37.33
CA ALA A 693 -13.62 -13.36 -37.76
C ALA A 693 -12.16 -12.97 -37.42
N VAL A 694 -11.49 -13.67 -36.49
CA VAL A 694 -10.06 -13.47 -36.22
C VAL A 694 -9.21 -14.40 -37.08
N ASP A 695 -8.02 -13.96 -37.51
CA ASP A 695 -7.10 -14.80 -38.29
C ASP A 695 -6.45 -15.92 -37.45
N GLY A 696 -6.20 -15.68 -36.15
CA GLY A 696 -5.39 -16.55 -35.29
C GLY A 696 -3.91 -16.55 -35.69
N GLY A 697 -3.10 -17.41 -35.07
CA GLY A 697 -1.65 -17.49 -35.35
C GLY A 697 -0.80 -17.11 -34.16
N SER A 698 0.41 -16.60 -34.36
CA SER A 698 1.29 -16.11 -33.29
C SER A 698 1.11 -14.60 -33.07
N LEU A 699 1.19 -14.16 -31.81
CA LEU A 699 1.20 -12.72 -31.50
C LEU A 699 2.45 -12.09 -32.10
N LYS A 700 2.31 -10.87 -32.62
CA LYS A 700 3.46 -10.01 -32.92
C LYS A 700 4.05 -9.49 -31.60
N ASN A 701 4.78 -10.34 -30.89
CA ASN A 701 5.37 -10.02 -29.60
C ASN A 701 6.87 -9.65 -29.68
N ALA A 702 7.43 -9.63 -30.89
CA ALA A 702 8.78 -9.11 -31.12
C ALA A 702 8.88 -7.68 -30.58
N GLU A 703 10.05 -7.32 -30.04
CA GLU A 703 10.35 -5.91 -29.81
C GLU A 703 10.10 -5.12 -31.10
N ALA A 704 9.68 -3.86 -30.95
CA ALA A 704 9.50 -3.02 -32.11
C ALA A 704 10.84 -2.98 -32.85
N ALA A 705 10.85 -3.53 -34.07
CA ALA A 705 12.04 -3.51 -34.90
C ALA A 705 12.55 -2.06 -34.97
N GLY A 706 13.87 -1.89 -34.85
CA GLY A 706 14.50 -0.63 -35.15
C GLY A 706 13.98 -0.15 -36.51
N TRP A 707 13.69 1.14 -36.61
CA TRP A 707 13.14 1.70 -37.84
C TRP A 707 14.00 1.32 -39.03
N GLY A 708 13.40 0.72 -40.05
CA GLY A 708 14.11 0.35 -41.27
C GLY A 708 14.80 1.57 -41.89
N SER A 709 15.98 1.37 -42.48
CA SER A 709 16.70 2.44 -43.16
C SER A 709 15.84 3.06 -44.25
N GLY A 710 15.67 4.38 -44.23
CA GLY A 710 14.85 5.06 -45.21
C GLY A 710 14.83 6.56 -45.00
N PRO A 711 14.23 7.31 -45.94
CA PRO A 711 14.09 8.75 -45.80
C PRO A 711 13.16 9.10 -44.62
N ALA A 712 13.40 10.27 -44.02
CA ALA A 712 12.49 10.86 -43.05
C ALA A 712 11.07 10.98 -43.60
N GLY A 713 10.09 11.06 -42.68
CA GLY A 713 8.70 11.26 -43.04
C GLY A 713 8.56 12.52 -43.90
N GLY A 714 7.80 12.42 -44.99
CA GLY A 714 7.50 13.57 -45.84
C GLY A 714 6.70 14.64 -45.09
N PRO A 715 6.55 15.84 -45.67
CA PRO A 715 5.69 16.86 -45.09
C PRO A 715 4.25 16.33 -45.02
N THR A 716 3.66 16.36 -43.82
CA THR A 716 2.21 16.21 -43.65
C THR A 716 1.58 17.60 -43.57
N GLY A 717 0.39 17.74 -44.15
CA GLY A 717 -0.32 19.01 -44.26
C GLY A 717 -1.81 18.84 -43.98
N GLY A 718 -2.56 19.94 -44.07
CA GLY A 718 -4.01 19.89 -43.92
C GLY A 718 -4.50 19.42 -42.55
N LEU A 719 -3.66 19.47 -41.50
CA LEU A 719 -4.11 19.20 -40.15
C LEU A 719 -5.27 20.16 -39.82
N SER A 720 -6.37 19.59 -39.36
CA SER A 720 -7.59 20.28 -39.01
C SER A 720 -8.27 19.61 -37.83
N VAL A 721 -9.00 20.43 -37.06
CA VAL A 721 -9.89 19.96 -36.01
C VAL A 721 -11.25 19.70 -36.65
N ILE A 722 -11.67 18.43 -36.68
CA ILE A 722 -12.93 17.98 -37.30
C ILE A 722 -14.11 18.17 -36.35
N LYS A 723 -13.91 17.87 -35.07
CA LYS A 723 -14.92 18.03 -34.02
C LYS A 723 -14.23 18.31 -32.70
N THR A 724 -14.80 19.18 -31.89
CA THR A 724 -14.49 19.28 -30.45
C THR A 724 -15.74 19.01 -29.64
N ASP A 725 -15.52 18.70 -28.37
CA ASP A 725 -16.56 18.56 -27.37
C ASP A 725 -16.08 19.06 -26.01
N TYR A 726 -16.73 18.70 -24.89
CA TYR A 726 -16.27 19.12 -23.56
C TYR A 726 -14.89 18.59 -23.17
N SER A 727 -14.51 17.39 -23.61
CA SER A 727 -13.24 16.76 -23.21
C SER A 727 -12.53 16.01 -24.33
N LEU A 728 -12.89 16.28 -25.60
CA LEU A 728 -12.27 15.63 -26.74
C LEU A 728 -12.08 16.54 -27.96
N ALA A 729 -11.14 16.16 -28.80
CA ALA A 729 -10.90 16.72 -30.12
C ALA A 729 -10.64 15.61 -31.15
N LYS A 730 -11.44 15.58 -32.22
CA LYS A 730 -11.17 14.76 -33.41
C LYS A 730 -10.32 15.55 -34.39
N LEU A 731 -9.16 15.01 -34.74
CA LEU A 731 -8.18 15.59 -35.65
C LEU A 731 -8.14 14.82 -36.97
N SER A 732 -7.82 15.48 -38.07
CA SER A 732 -7.52 14.84 -39.35
C SER A 732 -6.48 15.63 -40.15
N TRP A 733 -5.67 14.93 -40.94
CA TRP A 733 -4.59 15.48 -41.76
C TRP A 733 -4.46 14.72 -43.08
N THR A 734 -3.62 15.20 -43.99
CA THR A 734 -3.31 14.49 -45.23
C THR A 734 -2.16 13.51 -45.02
N ALA A 735 -2.24 12.35 -45.68
CA ALA A 735 -1.16 11.38 -45.67
C ALA A 735 0.15 12.00 -46.19
N ALA A 736 1.27 11.71 -45.52
CA ALA A 736 2.61 12.09 -45.94
C ALA A 736 3.30 10.96 -46.72
N SER A 737 4.19 11.33 -47.63
CA SER A 737 5.08 10.35 -48.27
C SER A 737 6.03 9.72 -47.25
N ASN A 738 6.39 8.46 -47.44
CA ASN A 738 7.30 7.70 -46.55
C ASN A 738 6.85 7.63 -45.07
N ALA A 739 5.59 7.94 -44.76
CA ALA A 739 5.08 7.87 -43.40
C ALA A 739 4.88 6.41 -42.99
N LEU A 740 5.71 5.93 -42.07
CA LEU A 740 5.54 4.66 -41.36
C LEU A 740 4.54 4.81 -40.21
N GLY A 741 4.41 6.02 -39.66
CA GLY A 741 3.49 6.36 -38.58
C GLY A 741 3.30 7.87 -38.46
N TYR A 742 2.44 8.27 -37.54
CA TYR A 742 2.26 9.67 -37.15
C TYR A 742 2.34 9.81 -35.63
N HIS A 743 3.08 10.82 -35.17
CA HIS A 743 3.00 11.31 -33.81
C HIS A 743 2.11 12.55 -33.78
N ILE A 744 1.13 12.52 -32.89
CA ILE A 744 0.22 13.63 -32.59
C ILE A 744 0.70 14.25 -31.30
N TYR A 745 0.93 15.54 -31.34
CA TYR A 745 1.45 16.32 -30.22
C TYR A 745 0.38 17.25 -29.68
N ALA A 746 0.28 17.37 -28.36
CA ALA A 746 -0.39 18.47 -27.67
C ALA A 746 0.68 19.34 -27.00
N GLY A 747 0.82 20.59 -27.45
CA GLY A 747 2.03 21.38 -27.16
C GLY A 747 3.25 20.68 -27.76
N ASP A 748 4.21 20.30 -26.91
CA ASP A 748 5.41 19.55 -27.31
C ASP A 748 5.37 18.07 -26.88
N ASN A 749 4.28 17.63 -26.23
CA ASN A 749 4.12 16.27 -25.71
C ASN A 749 3.40 15.39 -26.73
N VAL A 750 3.90 14.17 -26.98
CA VAL A 750 3.19 13.17 -27.79
C VAL A 750 1.98 12.66 -27.01
N VAL A 751 0.79 12.82 -27.57
CA VAL A 751 -0.49 12.35 -26.98
C VAL A 751 -1.07 11.14 -27.70
N ALA A 752 -0.61 10.85 -28.91
CA ALA A 752 -0.92 9.63 -29.62
C ALA A 752 0.15 9.30 -30.66
N SER A 753 0.40 8.01 -30.86
CA SER A 753 1.23 7.47 -31.94
C SER A 753 0.39 6.46 -32.72
N ILE A 754 0.13 6.74 -34.00
CA ILE A 754 -0.78 5.92 -34.81
C ILE A 754 -0.09 5.42 -36.10
N PRO A 755 -0.55 4.29 -36.68
CA PRO A 755 0.01 3.75 -37.92
C PRO A 755 -0.07 4.74 -39.10
N GLY A 756 0.85 4.60 -40.07
CA GLY A 756 0.89 5.44 -41.27
C GLY A 756 -0.35 5.33 -42.17
N SER A 757 -1.14 4.27 -42.00
CA SER A 757 -2.45 4.07 -42.65
C SER A 757 -3.54 4.98 -42.08
N MET A 758 -3.36 5.54 -40.88
CA MET A 758 -4.33 6.41 -40.23
C MET A 758 -4.01 7.89 -40.46
N THR A 759 -5.04 8.66 -40.78
CA THR A 759 -4.96 10.12 -41.02
C THR A 759 -6.01 10.90 -40.23
N SER A 760 -6.58 10.26 -39.21
CA SER A 760 -7.50 10.88 -38.26
C SER A 760 -7.44 10.16 -36.91
N VAL A 761 -7.62 10.90 -35.83
CA VAL A 761 -7.65 10.37 -34.45
C VAL A 761 -8.57 11.21 -33.58
N THR A 762 -9.20 10.61 -32.58
CA THR A 762 -9.91 11.33 -31.51
C THR A 762 -9.04 11.32 -30.26
N ILE A 763 -8.67 12.50 -29.77
CA ILE A 763 -7.97 12.69 -28.51
C ILE A 763 -9.01 13.02 -27.44
N GLY A 764 -9.17 12.15 -26.44
CA GLY A 764 -10.03 12.35 -25.27
C GLY A 764 -9.26 12.86 -24.05
N GLY A 765 -9.94 13.05 -22.92
CA GLY A 765 -9.32 13.48 -21.65
C GLY A 765 -8.80 14.92 -21.65
N LEU A 766 -9.23 15.75 -22.61
CA LEU A 766 -8.87 17.16 -22.65
C LEU A 766 -9.59 17.93 -21.56
N GLN A 767 -8.91 18.91 -20.96
CA GLN A 767 -9.50 19.78 -19.95
C GLN A 767 -10.64 20.61 -20.56
N PRO A 768 -11.85 20.61 -19.97
CA PRO A 768 -12.97 21.41 -20.46
C PRO A 768 -12.73 22.92 -20.40
N GLY A 769 -13.29 23.67 -21.36
CA GLY A 769 -13.15 25.12 -21.45
C GLY A 769 -11.74 25.62 -21.74
N THR A 770 -10.85 24.76 -22.25
CA THR A 770 -9.46 25.10 -22.55
C THR A 770 -9.15 24.97 -24.03
N SER A 771 -8.07 25.62 -24.46
CA SER A 771 -7.57 25.52 -25.82
C SER A 771 -6.23 24.77 -25.82
N THR A 772 -6.16 23.72 -26.63
CA THR A 772 -4.95 22.90 -26.79
C THR A 772 -4.46 23.00 -28.22
N GLN A 773 -3.17 23.30 -28.39
CA GLN A 773 -2.53 23.30 -29.69
C GLN A 773 -2.05 21.90 -30.05
N PHE A 774 -2.47 21.42 -31.22
CA PHE A 774 -2.05 20.15 -31.78
C PHE A 774 -1.18 20.34 -33.00
N HIS A 775 -0.16 19.52 -33.15
CA HIS A 775 0.53 19.33 -34.42
C HIS A 775 0.83 17.85 -34.66
N VAL A 776 1.03 17.51 -35.92
CA VAL A 776 1.32 16.13 -36.33
C VAL A 776 2.66 16.11 -37.05
N ARG A 777 3.41 15.03 -36.84
CA ARG A 777 4.65 14.75 -37.57
C ARG A 777 4.58 13.33 -38.10
N ALA A 778 4.91 13.17 -39.38
CA ALA A 778 5.12 11.85 -39.96
C ALA A 778 6.43 11.26 -39.43
N VAL A 779 6.44 9.96 -39.15
CA VAL A 779 7.65 9.21 -38.79
C VAL A 779 8.09 8.42 -40.01
N GLY A 780 9.34 8.58 -40.46
CA GLY A 780 9.91 7.88 -41.61
C GLY A 780 10.94 6.82 -41.25
N GLY A 781 11.79 6.48 -42.21
CA GLY A 781 12.90 5.53 -41.99
C GLY A 781 13.88 6.03 -40.93
N ASN A 782 14.58 5.10 -40.28
CA ASN A 782 15.41 5.34 -39.07
C ASN A 782 14.67 6.00 -37.87
N GLY A 783 13.36 6.23 -37.96
CA GLY A 783 12.60 6.96 -36.96
C GLY A 783 12.70 8.46 -37.16
N ASP A 784 13.27 8.88 -38.29
CA ASP A 784 13.48 10.28 -38.60
C ASP A 784 12.13 10.96 -38.80
N MET A 785 11.90 11.95 -37.94
CA MET A 785 10.68 12.72 -37.93
C MET A 785 10.65 13.69 -39.11
N GLY A 786 9.56 13.68 -39.85
CA GLY A 786 9.27 14.67 -40.86
C GLY A 786 9.02 16.06 -40.29
N PHE A 787 8.78 16.99 -41.21
CA PHE A 787 8.36 18.35 -40.88
C PHE A 787 7.06 18.33 -40.06
N SER A 788 6.99 19.22 -39.08
CA SER A 788 5.76 19.45 -38.34
C SER A 788 4.72 20.10 -39.22
N THR A 789 3.47 19.66 -39.09
CA THR A 789 2.34 20.45 -39.58
C THR A 789 2.34 21.82 -38.90
N GLN A 790 1.61 22.76 -39.50
CA GLN A 790 1.10 23.91 -38.75
C GLN A 790 0.34 23.44 -37.51
N ARG A 791 0.46 24.18 -36.42
CA ARG A 791 -0.31 23.93 -35.20
C ARG A 791 -1.77 24.30 -35.45
N VAL A 792 -2.70 23.44 -35.05
CA VAL A 792 -4.13 23.77 -35.00
C VAL A 792 -4.57 23.84 -33.55
N THR A 793 -5.45 24.78 -33.24
CA THR A 793 -5.99 24.91 -31.89
C THR A 793 -7.34 24.20 -31.83
N ALA A 794 -7.48 23.22 -30.96
CA ALA A 794 -8.78 22.67 -30.59
C ALA A 794 -9.21 23.33 -29.28
N SER A 795 -10.42 23.89 -29.25
CA SER A 795 -11.00 24.46 -28.03
C SER A 795 -12.14 23.59 -27.57
N THR A 796 -12.05 23.09 -26.34
CA THR A 796 -13.12 22.34 -25.71
C THR A 796 -14.21 23.28 -25.21
N SER A 797 -15.45 22.80 -25.18
CA SER A 797 -16.56 23.54 -24.59
C SER A 797 -16.35 23.71 -23.09
N SER A 798 -16.70 24.88 -22.55
CA SER A 798 -16.73 25.10 -21.10
C SER A 798 -17.89 24.31 -20.48
N LEU A 799 -17.65 23.73 -19.31
CA LEU A 799 -18.71 23.03 -18.57
C LEU A 799 -19.76 24.02 -18.04
N PRO A 800 -21.07 23.71 -18.12
CA PRO A 800 -22.11 24.46 -17.44
C PRO A 800 -21.83 24.51 -15.93
N ASN A 801 -21.68 25.71 -15.37
CA ASN A 801 -21.34 25.93 -13.95
C ASN A 801 -20.09 25.18 -13.47
N GLY A 802 -19.17 24.83 -14.37
CA GLY A 802 -17.98 24.04 -14.03
C GLY A 802 -18.26 22.57 -13.70
N LYS A 803 -19.49 22.07 -13.88
CA LYS A 803 -19.90 20.71 -13.52
C LYS A 803 -19.82 19.75 -14.71
N THR A 804 -19.24 18.58 -14.48
CA THR A 804 -19.17 17.47 -15.46
C THR A 804 -20.46 16.66 -15.54
N VAL A 805 -21.24 16.69 -14.45
CA VAL A 805 -22.61 16.16 -14.36
C VAL A 805 -23.55 17.35 -14.17
N ALA A 806 -24.48 17.55 -15.09
CA ALA A 806 -25.35 18.73 -15.12
C ALA A 806 -26.80 18.37 -15.45
N ASN A 807 -27.71 19.35 -15.36
CA ASN A 807 -29.13 19.23 -15.72
C ASN A 807 -29.84 18.01 -15.09
N TYR A 808 -29.36 17.58 -13.93
CA TYR A 808 -29.91 16.42 -13.25
C TYR A 808 -31.20 16.80 -12.53
N HIS A 809 -32.23 16.00 -12.71
CA HIS A 809 -33.53 16.20 -12.08
C HIS A 809 -34.33 14.91 -12.06
N SER A 810 -35.32 14.85 -11.18
CA SER A 810 -36.26 13.76 -11.07
C SER A 810 -37.68 14.22 -11.43
N VAL A 811 -38.49 13.28 -11.94
CA VAL A 811 -39.93 13.43 -12.11
C VAL A 811 -40.61 12.28 -11.38
N PRO A 812 -40.78 12.37 -10.05
CA PRO A 812 -41.39 11.32 -9.25
C PRO A 812 -42.89 11.16 -9.55
N LYS A 813 -43.35 9.91 -9.56
CA LYS A 813 -44.76 9.53 -9.63
C LYS A 813 -45.06 8.45 -8.61
N MET A 814 -46.33 8.11 -8.45
CA MET A 814 -46.73 6.94 -7.68
C MET A 814 -46.18 5.67 -8.38
N GLY A 815 -45.29 4.95 -7.70
CA GLY A 815 -44.73 3.67 -8.16
C GLY A 815 -43.71 3.73 -9.30
N SER A 816 -43.34 4.90 -9.81
CA SER A 816 -42.27 5.05 -10.82
C SER A 816 -41.63 6.43 -10.74
N THR A 817 -40.39 6.54 -11.19
CA THR A 817 -39.66 7.81 -11.24
C THR A 817 -38.81 7.86 -12.48
N LYS A 818 -38.87 8.97 -13.20
CA LYS A 818 -37.89 9.27 -14.25
C LYS A 818 -36.80 10.14 -13.67
N ILE A 819 -35.55 9.73 -13.77
CA ILE A 819 -34.40 10.55 -13.41
C ILE A 819 -33.57 10.81 -14.66
N GLN A 820 -33.16 12.05 -14.86
CA GLN A 820 -32.31 12.45 -15.97
C GLN A 820 -31.06 13.13 -15.44
N ALA A 821 -29.95 12.99 -16.14
CA ALA A 821 -28.72 13.75 -15.91
C ALA A 821 -27.90 13.84 -17.20
N ASP A 822 -27.24 14.97 -17.42
CA ASP A 822 -26.28 15.12 -18.50
C ASP A 822 -24.87 14.78 -18.00
N ILE A 823 -24.26 13.76 -18.60
CA ILE A 823 -22.89 13.32 -18.32
C ILE A 823 -21.98 13.85 -19.43
N LEU A 824 -21.35 15.00 -19.18
CA LEU A 824 -20.72 15.82 -20.23
C LEU A 824 -19.30 15.36 -20.61
N VAL A 825 -18.68 14.51 -19.80
CA VAL A 825 -17.35 13.92 -20.03
C VAL A 825 -17.41 12.41 -19.77
N PRO A 826 -16.52 11.60 -20.37
CA PRO A 826 -16.60 10.15 -20.24
C PRO A 826 -16.22 9.66 -18.84
N PHE A 827 -16.99 8.73 -18.30
CA PHE A 827 -16.71 8.01 -17.05
C PHE A 827 -16.83 6.50 -17.30
N ALA A 828 -16.17 5.70 -16.46
CA ALA A 828 -16.25 4.23 -16.57
C ALA A 828 -17.51 3.69 -15.87
N PHE A 829 -17.93 4.33 -14.77
CA PHE A 829 -19.08 3.93 -13.97
C PHE A 829 -19.98 5.14 -13.73
N ILE A 830 -21.30 4.95 -13.93
CA ILE A 830 -22.34 5.90 -13.53
C ILE A 830 -23.33 5.15 -12.65
N ARG A 831 -23.51 5.61 -11.42
CA ARG A 831 -24.46 5.07 -10.44
C ARG A 831 -25.47 6.14 -10.05
N LEU A 832 -26.67 5.70 -9.70
CA LEU A 832 -27.71 6.55 -9.17
C LEU A 832 -28.11 6.06 -7.79
N TYR A 833 -27.86 6.83 -6.74
CA TYR A 833 -28.31 6.50 -5.39
C TYR A 833 -29.57 7.26 -5.04
N ILE A 834 -30.52 6.61 -4.38
CA ILE A 834 -31.70 7.27 -3.80
C ILE A 834 -31.50 7.37 -2.29
N TRP A 835 -31.59 8.58 -1.76
CA TRP A 835 -31.24 8.91 -0.38
C TRP A 835 -32.45 9.50 0.37
N ASP A 836 -32.45 9.40 1.69
CA ASP A 836 -33.60 9.86 2.51
C ASP A 836 -33.24 10.90 3.57
N SER A 837 -32.03 10.81 4.14
CA SER A 837 -31.58 11.58 5.30
C SER A 837 -30.08 11.89 5.26
N VAL A 838 -29.66 12.92 6.00
CA VAL A 838 -28.23 13.19 6.25
C VAL A 838 -27.82 12.44 7.51
N GLY A 839 -26.71 11.70 7.41
CA GLY A 839 -26.29 10.75 8.43
C GLY A 839 -27.15 9.48 8.42
N CYS A 840 -26.52 8.34 8.64
CA CYS A 840 -27.21 7.06 8.74
C CYS A 840 -27.45 6.71 10.20
N ASP A 841 -28.67 6.29 10.51
CA ASP A 841 -28.98 5.62 11.76
C ASP A 841 -28.69 4.13 11.58
N PHE A 842 -27.47 3.73 11.94
CA PHE A 842 -27.03 2.35 11.73
C PHE A 842 -27.75 1.32 12.59
N ASP A 843 -28.45 1.75 13.64
CA ASP A 843 -29.14 0.87 14.58
C ASP A 843 -30.59 0.60 14.19
N VAL A 844 -31.31 1.60 13.67
CA VAL A 844 -32.74 1.46 13.34
C VAL A 844 -33.10 1.62 11.88
N ASP A 845 -32.31 2.34 11.09
CA ASP A 845 -32.59 2.58 9.67
C ASP A 845 -31.29 2.69 8.86
N PRO A 846 -30.55 1.57 8.70
CA PRO A 846 -29.21 1.61 8.16
C PRO A 846 -29.25 1.88 6.64
N GLY A 847 -28.30 2.67 6.15
CA GLY A 847 -28.15 2.95 4.73
C GLY A 847 -26.69 3.01 4.35
N TRP A 848 -26.46 3.04 3.04
CA TRP A 848 -25.12 3.19 2.48
C TRP A 848 -24.76 4.68 2.44
N SER A 849 -23.61 5.04 3.00
CA SER A 849 -23.16 6.42 3.11
C SER A 849 -22.49 6.89 1.82
N VAL A 850 -22.95 8.02 1.26
CA VAL A 850 -22.29 8.70 0.12
C VAL A 850 -21.87 10.09 0.58
N ASN A 851 -20.56 10.35 0.60
CA ASN A 851 -19.96 11.51 1.25
C ASN A 851 -20.00 12.77 0.36
N PHE A 852 -20.53 13.87 0.89
CA PHE A 852 -20.45 15.17 0.22
C PHE A 852 -19.35 16.07 0.80
N LYS A 853 -18.89 15.81 2.04
CA LYS A 853 -17.67 16.38 2.66
C LYS A 853 -16.98 15.34 3.55
N VAL A 854 -15.76 15.67 4.01
CA VAL A 854 -15.05 14.86 5.02
C VAL A 854 -15.96 14.71 6.25
N ASP A 855 -16.24 13.46 6.62
CA ASP A 855 -17.14 13.07 7.71
C ASP A 855 -18.63 13.48 7.56
N GLU A 856 -19.06 14.01 6.40
CA GLU A 856 -20.47 14.35 6.12
C GLU A 856 -21.02 13.55 4.93
N TYR A 857 -22.15 12.86 5.14
CA TYR A 857 -22.70 11.90 4.18
C TYR A 857 -24.23 11.86 4.16
N VAL A 858 -24.78 11.48 3.00
CA VAL A 858 -26.20 11.13 2.87
C VAL A 858 -26.40 9.63 3.08
N CYS A 859 -27.56 9.27 3.62
CA CYS A 859 -27.94 7.89 3.82
C CYS A 859 -28.77 7.38 2.63
N THR A 860 -28.22 6.41 1.90
CA THR A 860 -28.81 5.87 0.67
C THR A 860 -29.43 4.49 0.91
N LYS A 861 -30.58 4.25 0.27
CA LYS A 861 -31.36 3.01 0.43
C LYS A 861 -31.45 2.20 -0.84
N TYR A 862 -31.37 2.88 -1.98
CA TYR A 862 -31.42 2.26 -3.29
C TYR A 862 -30.25 2.74 -4.14
N MET A 863 -29.78 1.88 -5.01
CA MET A 863 -28.73 2.18 -5.99
C MET A 863 -29.17 1.63 -7.34
N VAL A 864 -28.96 2.38 -8.41
CA VAL A 864 -28.95 1.86 -9.77
C VAL A 864 -27.50 1.82 -10.23
N GLU A 865 -27.06 0.65 -10.67
CA GLU A 865 -25.78 0.47 -11.34
C GLU A 865 -26.05 -0.28 -12.66
N GLY A 866 -25.56 0.25 -13.78
CA GLY A 866 -25.94 -0.26 -15.10
C GLY A 866 -27.45 -0.11 -15.33
N THR A 867 -28.13 -1.24 -15.54
CA THR A 867 -29.59 -1.33 -15.72
C THR A 867 -30.28 -2.03 -14.56
N THR A 868 -29.64 -2.15 -13.39
CA THR A 868 -30.18 -2.92 -12.25
C THR A 868 -30.41 -2.02 -11.05
N LEU A 869 -31.61 -2.12 -10.45
CA LEU A 869 -31.97 -1.50 -9.18
C LEU A 869 -31.63 -2.44 -8.02
N TYR A 870 -30.93 -1.91 -7.03
CA TYR A 870 -30.56 -2.57 -5.79
C TYR A 870 -31.20 -1.88 -4.58
N LYS A 871 -31.44 -2.65 -3.52
CA LYS A 871 -31.86 -2.18 -2.20
C LYS A 871 -30.84 -2.60 -1.14
N TYR A 872 -30.45 -1.66 -0.30
CA TYR A 872 -29.52 -1.88 0.81
C TYR A 872 -30.22 -2.45 2.04
N SER A 873 -29.58 -3.41 2.71
CA SER A 873 -30.08 -4.03 3.96
C SER A 873 -29.00 -4.27 5.02
N GLY A 874 -27.80 -3.69 4.87
CA GLY A 874 -26.67 -3.96 5.75
C GLY A 874 -26.75 -3.20 7.07
N VAL A 875 -26.55 -3.89 8.20
CA VAL A 875 -26.47 -3.28 9.54
C VAL A 875 -24.99 -3.15 9.94
N LEU A 876 -24.61 -2.08 10.63
CA LEU A 876 -23.23 -1.89 11.08
C LEU A 876 -22.86 -2.94 12.15
N PRO A 877 -21.81 -3.78 11.93
CA PRO A 877 -21.38 -4.75 12.93
C PRO A 877 -20.85 -4.09 14.20
N LYS A 878 -21.10 -4.70 15.37
CA LYS A 878 -20.63 -4.17 16.66
C LYS A 878 -19.11 -4.01 16.67
N GLY A 879 -18.62 -2.79 16.87
CA GLY A 879 -17.20 -2.45 16.88
C GLY A 879 -16.61 -2.12 15.50
N SER A 880 -17.41 -2.17 14.42
CA SER A 880 -17.04 -1.68 13.09
C SER A 880 -17.42 -0.21 12.94
N THR A 881 -16.62 0.54 12.19
CA THR A 881 -16.94 1.89 11.71
C THR A 881 -17.39 1.90 10.24
N ALA A 882 -17.35 0.75 9.55
CA ALA A 882 -17.68 0.64 8.12
C ALA A 882 -18.96 -0.20 7.88
N PRO A 883 -19.95 0.33 7.12
CA PRO A 883 -21.14 -0.42 6.74
C PRO A 883 -20.79 -1.58 5.79
N PRO A 884 -21.40 -2.77 5.94
CA PRO A 884 -21.09 -3.93 5.10
C PRO A 884 -21.69 -3.80 3.70
N TRP A 885 -21.06 -4.40 2.69
CA TRP A 885 -21.64 -4.47 1.34
C TRP A 885 -22.84 -5.44 1.34
N SER A 886 -24.06 -4.91 1.39
CA SER A 886 -25.30 -5.68 1.58
C SER A 886 -26.43 -5.17 0.68
N TRP A 887 -26.18 -5.23 -0.63
CA TRP A 887 -27.13 -4.85 -1.68
C TRP A 887 -27.84 -6.07 -2.25
N SER A 888 -29.16 -5.96 -2.43
CA SER A 888 -30.01 -7.00 -3.01
C SER A 888 -30.71 -6.48 -4.26
N VAL A 889 -30.77 -7.29 -5.31
CA VAL A 889 -31.43 -6.91 -6.57
C VAL A 889 -32.94 -6.76 -6.35
N VAL A 890 -33.50 -5.65 -6.82
CA VAL A 890 -34.94 -5.35 -6.80
C VAL A 890 -35.57 -5.61 -8.17
N GLY A 891 -34.88 -5.25 -9.25
CA GLY A 891 -35.34 -5.42 -10.63
C GLY A 891 -34.59 -4.54 -11.62
N ASP A 892 -35.04 -4.52 -12.87
CA ASP A 892 -34.39 -3.77 -13.94
C ASP A 892 -34.84 -2.30 -14.02
N VAL A 893 -33.94 -1.46 -14.51
CA VAL A 893 -34.13 -0.02 -14.76
C VAL A 893 -33.78 0.24 -16.21
N PRO A 894 -34.77 0.53 -17.08
CA PRO A 894 -34.48 1.00 -18.42
C PRO A 894 -33.61 2.26 -18.39
N LEU A 895 -32.48 2.20 -19.08
CA LEU A 895 -31.54 3.31 -19.27
C LEU A 895 -31.50 3.69 -20.75
N THR A 896 -31.85 4.93 -21.07
CA THR A 896 -31.68 5.49 -22.41
C THR A 896 -30.59 6.56 -22.38
N ILE A 897 -29.65 6.50 -23.33
CA ILE A 897 -28.60 7.50 -23.51
C ILE A 897 -28.81 8.18 -24.87
N SER A 898 -29.02 9.50 -24.85
CA SER A 898 -29.18 10.31 -26.05
C SER A 898 -28.25 11.52 -25.98
N GLY A 899 -27.18 11.50 -26.78
CA GLY A 899 -26.10 12.49 -26.65
C GLY A 899 -25.45 12.39 -25.28
N TYR A 900 -25.61 13.43 -24.46
CA TYR A 900 -25.10 13.48 -23.08
C TYR A 900 -26.13 13.07 -22.03
N THR A 901 -27.41 13.00 -22.39
CA THR A 901 -28.48 12.83 -21.44
C THR A 901 -28.71 11.35 -21.17
N TYR A 902 -28.47 10.97 -19.91
CA TYR A 902 -28.82 9.68 -19.34
C TYR A 902 -30.23 9.81 -18.76
N THR A 903 -31.08 8.83 -19.06
CA THR A 903 -32.45 8.77 -18.57
C THR A 903 -32.71 7.40 -17.97
N TRP A 904 -32.92 7.36 -16.65
CA TRP A 904 -33.30 6.17 -15.90
C TRP A 904 -34.81 6.19 -15.62
N ASP A 905 -35.50 5.09 -15.95
CA ASP A 905 -36.90 4.88 -15.62
C ASP A 905 -37.02 3.89 -14.45
N LEU A 906 -37.03 4.41 -13.22
CA LEU A 906 -37.03 3.58 -12.01
C LEU A 906 -38.42 2.97 -11.77
N PRO A 907 -38.50 1.68 -11.39
CA PRO A 907 -39.74 1.01 -11.01
C PRO A 907 -40.19 1.33 -9.57
N ILE A 908 -39.64 2.40 -8.98
CA ILE A 908 -39.97 2.90 -7.64
C ILE A 908 -40.29 4.38 -7.71
N GLY A 909 -41.15 4.86 -6.80
CA GLY A 909 -41.57 6.25 -6.77
C GLY A 909 -42.02 6.66 -5.37
N THR A 910 -42.82 7.71 -5.27
CA THR A 910 -43.16 8.38 -3.99
C THR A 910 -43.87 7.51 -2.96
N GLN A 911 -44.43 6.37 -3.38
CA GLN A 911 -45.04 5.37 -2.48
C GLN A 911 -44.01 4.49 -1.74
N THR A 912 -42.76 4.48 -2.22
CA THR A 912 -41.68 3.62 -1.72
C THR A 912 -40.66 4.42 -0.95
N ILE A 913 -40.17 5.51 -1.56
CA ILE A 913 -39.19 6.44 -0.99
C ILE A 913 -39.32 7.78 -1.71
N ASP A 914 -38.85 8.85 -1.08
CA ASP A 914 -38.72 10.14 -1.75
C ASP A 914 -37.64 10.10 -2.82
N THR A 915 -38.05 9.74 -4.03
CA THR A 915 -37.22 9.65 -5.23
C THR A 915 -36.90 11.02 -5.83
N SER A 916 -37.36 12.11 -5.21
CA SER A 916 -36.84 13.44 -5.52
C SER A 916 -35.41 13.66 -5.02
N LYS A 917 -35.00 12.85 -4.04
CA LYS A 917 -33.68 12.88 -3.42
C LYS A 917 -32.77 11.81 -4.02
N PHE A 918 -31.80 12.22 -4.81
CA PHE A 918 -30.87 11.29 -5.45
C PHE A 918 -29.44 11.83 -5.57
N VAL A 919 -28.50 10.93 -5.83
CA VAL A 919 -27.10 11.24 -6.13
C VAL A 919 -26.74 10.57 -7.45
N VAL A 920 -26.25 11.35 -8.42
CA VAL A 920 -25.60 10.80 -9.61
C VAL A 920 -24.11 10.73 -9.33
N GLN A 921 -23.61 9.51 -9.11
CA GLN A 921 -22.19 9.25 -8.91
C GLN A 921 -21.55 8.86 -10.24
N ALA A 922 -20.44 9.52 -10.59
CA ALA A 922 -19.66 9.23 -11.78
C ALA A 922 -18.18 8.98 -11.42
N GLN A 923 -17.61 7.88 -11.92
CA GLN A 923 -16.27 7.40 -11.52
C GLN A 923 -15.50 6.79 -12.71
N GLY A 924 -14.17 6.80 -12.65
CA GLY A 924 -13.29 5.98 -13.49
C GLY A 924 -12.25 6.80 -14.22
N TYR A 925 -12.58 7.23 -15.44
CA TYR A 925 -11.67 8.00 -16.30
C TYR A 925 -11.42 9.43 -15.83
N ASN A 926 -12.36 10.00 -15.08
CA ASN A 926 -12.30 11.36 -14.55
C ASN A 926 -12.44 11.30 -13.01
N PRO A 927 -12.03 12.36 -12.28
CA PRO A 927 -12.30 12.54 -10.86
C PRO A 927 -13.71 12.08 -10.47
N LEU A 928 -13.84 11.32 -9.38
CA LEU A 928 -15.11 10.98 -8.74
C LEU A 928 -15.94 12.26 -8.55
N ILE A 929 -17.19 12.18 -8.99
CA ILE A 929 -18.16 13.24 -8.84
C ILE A 929 -19.42 12.64 -8.27
N ASP A 930 -19.89 13.20 -7.16
CA ASP A 930 -21.21 12.95 -6.60
C ASP A 930 -22.08 14.20 -6.81
N ALA A 931 -23.05 14.12 -7.71
CA ALA A 931 -23.99 15.20 -8.00
C ALA A 931 -25.30 14.97 -7.23
N TYR A 932 -25.49 15.73 -6.16
CA TYR A 932 -26.61 15.62 -5.25
C TYR A 932 -27.81 16.46 -5.69
N GLU A 933 -29.00 15.88 -5.56
CA GLU A 933 -30.28 16.57 -5.65
C GLU A 933 -31.15 16.18 -4.44
N PRO A 934 -31.61 17.15 -3.62
CA PRO A 934 -31.01 18.48 -3.46
C PRO A 934 -29.59 18.38 -2.88
N SER A 935 -28.74 19.41 -3.04
CA SER A 935 -27.36 19.37 -2.52
C SER A 935 -27.28 19.69 -1.02
N PRO A 936 -26.85 18.75 -0.14
CA PRO A 936 -26.79 18.99 1.31
C PRO A 936 -25.76 20.05 1.72
N GLU A 937 -24.73 20.27 0.89
CA GLU A 937 -23.65 21.22 1.20
C GLU A 937 -24.09 22.69 1.15
N GLU A 938 -25.23 22.96 0.52
CA GLU A 938 -25.84 24.29 0.41
C GLU A 938 -26.53 24.73 1.71
N TYR A 939 -26.61 23.85 2.71
CA TYR A 939 -27.22 24.14 4.01
C TYR A 939 -26.16 24.34 5.11
N ASP A 940 -26.35 25.34 5.97
CA ASP A 940 -25.48 25.61 7.14
C ASP A 940 -26.35 25.72 8.40
N CYS A 941 -26.12 24.87 9.41
CA CYS A 941 -26.86 24.87 10.68
C CYS A 941 -26.35 25.88 11.71
N LYS A 942 -25.54 26.85 11.29
CA LYS A 942 -25.15 28.00 12.09
C LYS A 942 -26.31 28.97 12.27
N GLY A 943 -26.21 29.73 13.36
CA GLY A 943 -27.16 30.75 13.73
C GLY A 943 -26.78 31.38 15.06
N SER A 944 -27.67 32.19 15.61
CA SER A 944 -27.47 32.76 16.94
C SER A 944 -27.37 31.67 18.00
N SER A 945 -26.52 31.86 19.00
CA SER A 945 -26.49 31.01 20.19
C SER A 945 -27.83 31.00 20.95
N MET A 946 -28.63 32.06 20.77
CA MET A 946 -29.97 32.21 21.36
C MET A 946 -31.05 31.35 20.69
N CYS A 947 -30.75 30.68 19.57
CA CYS A 947 -31.65 29.70 18.96
C CYS A 947 -31.95 28.50 19.88
N SER A 948 -31.24 28.38 21.00
CA SER A 948 -31.48 27.43 22.08
C SER A 948 -32.59 27.82 23.06
N THR A 949 -33.22 28.99 22.89
CA THR A 949 -34.32 29.47 23.73
C THR A 949 -35.50 28.49 23.72
N PRO A 950 -36.20 28.27 24.85
CA PRO A 950 -37.43 27.49 24.89
C PRO A 950 -38.46 27.98 23.87
N ASP A 951 -39.27 27.07 23.33
CA ASP A 951 -40.33 27.34 22.33
C ASP A 951 -39.88 27.92 20.98
N PHE A 952 -38.57 28.08 20.74
CA PHE A 952 -38.03 28.64 19.51
C PHE A 952 -38.55 27.94 18.24
N LEU A 953 -38.55 26.60 18.21
CA LEU A 953 -39.01 25.82 17.06
C LEU A 953 -40.50 26.02 16.78
N LYS A 954 -41.31 26.03 17.84
CA LYS A 954 -42.73 26.32 17.74
C LYS A 954 -42.93 27.70 17.09
N TRP A 955 -42.16 28.70 17.49
CA TRP A 955 -42.20 30.02 16.85
C TRP A 955 -41.76 30.00 15.39
N CYS A 956 -40.74 29.23 15.01
CA CYS A 956 -40.33 29.10 13.61
C CYS A 956 -41.42 28.46 12.74
N ASP A 957 -42.04 27.38 13.23
CA ASP A 957 -43.15 26.70 12.58
C ASP A 957 -44.35 27.63 12.43
N HIS A 958 -44.63 28.45 13.43
CA HIS A 958 -45.65 29.50 13.32
C HIS A 958 -45.26 30.56 12.28
N ALA A 959 -44.04 31.08 12.31
CA ALA A 959 -43.57 32.09 11.38
C ALA A 959 -43.73 31.65 9.92
N VAL A 960 -43.33 30.42 9.59
CA VAL A 960 -43.41 29.91 8.22
C VAL A 960 -44.85 29.59 7.79
N ASN A 961 -45.69 29.13 8.71
CA ASN A 961 -47.08 28.77 8.39
C ASN A 961 -48.00 29.99 8.24
N TYR A 962 -47.59 31.15 8.74
CA TYR A 962 -48.29 32.43 8.55
C TYR A 962 -47.78 33.27 7.36
N LEU A 963 -46.95 32.69 6.49
CA LEU A 963 -46.58 33.31 5.22
C LEU A 963 -47.78 33.36 4.25
N GLN A 964 -47.84 34.38 3.39
CA GLN A 964 -48.67 34.36 2.19
C GLN A 964 -48.22 33.25 1.21
N ARG A 965 -48.88 32.08 1.26
CA ARG A 965 -48.57 30.89 0.44
C ARG A 965 -49.11 31.00 -0.98
N ASN A 966 -48.31 31.55 -1.89
CA ASN A 966 -48.55 31.54 -3.34
C ASN A 966 -47.21 31.59 -4.10
N ASP A 967 -47.25 31.46 -5.43
CA ASP A 967 -46.06 31.43 -6.30
C ASP A 967 -45.63 32.84 -6.78
N GLN A 968 -46.31 33.91 -6.33
CA GLN A 968 -45.85 35.27 -6.60
C GLN A 968 -44.68 35.62 -5.66
N LYS A 969 -43.65 36.27 -6.21
CA LYS A 969 -42.45 36.71 -5.49
C LYS A 969 -42.74 37.91 -4.58
N TYR A 970 -43.41 37.61 -3.46
CA TYR A 970 -43.86 38.60 -2.47
C TYR A 970 -42.76 39.04 -1.50
N TYR A 971 -41.79 38.15 -1.22
CA TYR A 971 -40.72 38.42 -0.27
C TYR A 971 -39.43 38.75 -1.00
N GLY A 972 -38.66 39.71 -0.48
CA GLY A 972 -37.45 40.16 -1.15
C GLY A 972 -36.61 41.12 -0.34
N THR A 973 -35.44 41.44 -0.89
CA THR A 973 -34.42 42.32 -0.26
C THR A 973 -34.36 43.72 -0.90
N TYR A 974 -35.29 44.02 -1.81
CA TYR A 974 -35.44 45.31 -2.48
C TYR A 974 -36.75 46.02 -2.07
N ASP A 975 -36.81 47.33 -2.27
CA ASP A 975 -38.03 48.16 -2.24
C ASP A 975 -39.05 47.89 -1.12
N SER A 976 -38.63 48.06 0.15
CA SER A 976 -39.55 48.01 1.31
C SER A 976 -40.39 46.72 1.43
N GLN A 977 -40.04 45.66 0.70
CA GLN A 977 -40.69 44.36 0.80
C GLN A 977 -40.34 43.68 2.13
N LEU A 978 -41.25 42.83 2.59
CA LEU A 978 -40.96 41.95 3.71
C LEU A 978 -39.92 40.92 3.25
N THR A 979 -38.86 40.74 4.02
CA THR A 979 -37.85 39.71 3.76
C THR A 979 -38.33 38.33 4.18
N GLY A 980 -39.42 38.23 4.92
CA GLY A 980 -39.96 36.98 5.43
C GLY A 980 -40.98 37.22 6.52
N ASN A 981 -41.00 36.33 7.52
CA ASN A 981 -41.88 36.46 8.68
C ASN A 981 -41.16 36.05 9.98
N CYS A 982 -41.70 36.47 11.12
CA CYS A 982 -41.26 36.03 12.43
C CYS A 982 -42.45 35.70 13.33
N TRP A 983 -42.19 34.96 14.42
CA TRP A 983 -43.13 34.79 15.53
C TRP A 983 -42.38 34.77 16.88
N GLY A 984 -43.01 35.20 17.98
CA GLY A 984 -42.34 35.25 19.28
C GLY A 984 -43.20 35.70 20.46
N ASP A 985 -42.54 36.21 21.51
CA ASP A 985 -43.16 36.71 22.76
C ASP A 985 -42.98 38.23 22.97
N GLN A 986 -42.79 38.98 21.88
CA GLN A 986 -42.40 40.41 21.82
C GLN A 986 -40.93 40.70 22.20
N THR A 987 -40.29 39.87 23.02
CA THR A 987 -38.89 40.05 23.44
C THR A 987 -37.92 39.09 22.78
N ARG A 988 -38.44 37.98 22.26
CA ARG A 988 -37.69 36.86 21.68
C ARG A 988 -38.55 36.22 20.62
N GLY A 989 -37.95 35.78 19.52
CA GLY A 989 -38.70 35.10 18.47
C GLY A 989 -37.81 34.35 17.49
N CYS A 990 -38.48 33.62 16.59
CA CYS A 990 -37.85 33.02 15.42
C CYS A 990 -38.27 33.76 14.16
N GLY A 991 -37.31 34.07 13.29
CA GLY A 991 -37.55 34.61 11.96
C GLY A 991 -37.11 33.64 10.87
N VAL A 992 -37.90 33.60 9.80
CA VAL A 992 -37.61 32.88 8.55
C VAL A 992 -37.62 33.91 7.42
N PHE A 993 -36.47 34.20 6.83
CA PHE A 993 -36.32 35.31 5.90
C PHE A 993 -35.27 35.07 4.82
N ILE A 994 -35.45 35.70 3.66
CA ILE A 994 -34.49 35.78 2.56
C ILE A 994 -33.52 36.95 2.75
N GLN A 995 -32.27 36.74 2.35
CA GLN A 995 -31.15 37.67 2.46
C GLN A 995 -30.30 37.61 1.18
N GLY A 996 -29.48 38.65 0.96
CA GLY A 996 -28.63 38.80 -0.22
C GLY A 996 -28.93 40.08 -1.00
N ASN A 997 -28.23 40.27 -2.11
CA ASN A 997 -28.42 41.43 -2.98
C ASN A 997 -29.44 41.10 -4.08
N ASN A 998 -30.50 41.90 -4.22
CA ASN A 998 -31.55 41.75 -5.24
C ASN A 998 -32.28 40.39 -5.23
N CYS A 999 -32.46 39.82 -4.04
CA CYS A 999 -33.14 38.55 -3.84
C CYS A 999 -34.65 38.69 -3.78
N SER A 1000 -35.37 37.75 -4.41
CA SER A 1000 -36.83 37.65 -4.48
C SER A 1000 -37.27 36.19 -4.32
N ILE A 1001 -38.30 35.91 -3.53
CA ILE A 1001 -38.80 34.55 -3.30
C ILE A 1001 -40.32 34.54 -3.11
N SER A 1002 -40.97 33.48 -3.59
CA SER A 1002 -42.39 33.25 -3.35
C SER A 1002 -42.63 32.72 -1.93
N GLY A 1003 -43.86 32.84 -1.42
CA GLY A 1003 -44.15 32.27 -0.10
C GLY A 1003 -44.14 30.74 -0.08
N ASN A 1004 -44.41 30.09 -1.23
CA ASN A 1004 -44.27 28.65 -1.36
C ASN A 1004 -42.81 28.22 -1.35
N ASP A 1005 -41.95 28.90 -2.10
CA ASP A 1005 -40.52 28.59 -2.12
C ASP A 1005 -39.87 28.86 -0.75
N LEU A 1006 -40.23 29.96 -0.07
CA LEU A 1006 -39.69 30.26 1.26
C LEU A 1006 -40.11 29.21 2.29
N TRP A 1007 -41.32 28.67 2.20
CA TRP A 1007 -41.76 27.57 3.05
C TRP A 1007 -41.05 26.26 2.72
N ASN A 1008 -40.84 25.97 1.43
CA ASN A 1008 -40.08 24.78 1.01
C ASN A 1008 -38.63 24.84 1.48
N ASP A 1009 -37.97 26.00 1.33
CA ASP A 1009 -36.61 26.23 1.81
C ASP A 1009 -36.52 26.06 3.33
N TYR A 1010 -37.52 26.53 4.08
CA TYR A 1010 -37.62 26.25 5.51
C TYR A 1010 -37.64 24.74 5.80
N GLN A 1011 -38.52 23.98 5.14
CA GLN A 1011 -38.58 22.54 5.33
C GLN A 1011 -37.26 21.86 4.94
N ASN A 1012 -36.61 22.32 3.87
CA ASN A 1012 -35.34 21.78 3.42
C ASN A 1012 -34.21 22.07 4.41
N ILE A 1013 -34.13 23.27 4.99
CA ILE A 1013 -33.15 23.56 6.06
C ILE A 1013 -33.30 22.58 7.24
N ARG A 1014 -34.54 22.22 7.58
CA ARG A 1014 -34.84 21.25 8.66
C ARG A 1014 -34.52 19.81 8.26
N ASN A 1015 -34.97 19.39 7.08
CA ASN A 1015 -35.05 17.99 6.68
C ASN A 1015 -33.88 17.54 5.80
N VAL A 1016 -33.39 18.42 4.93
CA VAL A 1016 -32.25 18.19 4.03
C VAL A 1016 -30.96 18.66 4.71
N GLY A 1017 -30.94 19.88 5.25
CA GLY A 1017 -29.78 20.40 5.99
C GLY A 1017 -29.58 19.78 7.38
N GLY A 1018 -30.57 19.04 7.90
CA GLY A 1018 -30.50 18.45 9.24
C GLY A 1018 -30.49 19.46 10.38
N CYS A 1019 -30.81 20.73 10.11
CA CYS A 1019 -30.64 21.79 11.08
C CYS A 1019 -31.75 21.75 12.14
N LYS A 1020 -31.39 21.33 13.37
CA LYS A 1020 -32.34 21.12 14.48
C LYS A 1020 -32.87 22.39 15.14
N LYS A 1021 -32.24 23.54 14.93
CA LYS A 1021 -32.67 24.84 15.47
C LYS A 1021 -32.63 25.92 14.40
N CYS A 1022 -31.51 26.62 14.33
CA CYS A 1022 -31.23 27.61 13.29
C CYS A 1022 -30.47 26.98 12.14
N GLY A 1023 -30.56 27.63 11.01
CA GLY A 1023 -29.82 27.24 9.83
C GLY A 1023 -30.14 28.12 8.65
N SER A 1024 -29.42 27.91 7.56
CA SER A 1024 -29.57 28.67 6.34
C SER A 1024 -29.39 27.78 5.12
N PHE A 1025 -29.92 28.23 4.00
CA PHE A 1025 -29.84 27.57 2.69
C PHE A 1025 -29.33 28.56 1.65
N HIS A 1026 -28.16 28.27 1.08
CA HIS A 1026 -27.51 29.01 0.01
C HIS A 1026 -28.11 28.60 -1.32
N ARG A 1027 -29.01 29.42 -1.85
CA ARG A 1027 -29.69 29.16 -3.11
C ARG A 1027 -28.74 29.35 -4.31
N PRO A 1028 -28.95 28.62 -5.42
CA PRO A 1028 -28.14 28.75 -6.63
C PRO A 1028 -28.14 30.14 -7.28
N ASP A 1029 -29.14 30.98 -6.99
CA ASP A 1029 -29.25 32.36 -7.46
C ASP A 1029 -28.42 33.35 -6.62
N GLY A 1030 -27.64 32.87 -5.64
CA GLY A 1030 -26.82 33.69 -4.75
C GLY A 1030 -27.58 34.24 -3.55
N CYS A 1031 -28.86 33.91 -3.39
CA CYS A 1031 -29.68 34.30 -2.26
C CYS A 1031 -29.55 33.33 -1.07
N LEU A 1032 -29.84 33.82 0.12
CA LEU A 1032 -29.73 33.04 1.36
C LEU A 1032 -31.08 33.04 2.09
N VAL A 1033 -31.67 31.87 2.31
CA VAL A 1033 -32.81 31.74 3.23
C VAL A 1033 -32.30 31.35 4.60
N THR A 1034 -32.73 32.05 5.65
CA THR A 1034 -32.21 31.87 7.00
C THR A 1034 -33.34 31.71 8.01
N ILE A 1035 -33.17 30.73 8.91
CA ILE A 1035 -33.92 30.54 10.15
C ILE A 1035 -33.03 31.00 11.29
N ASN A 1036 -33.38 32.11 11.96
CA ASN A 1036 -32.56 32.64 13.06
C ASN A 1036 -33.38 33.26 14.19
N TYR A 1037 -32.73 33.43 15.34
CA TYR A 1037 -33.25 34.19 16.46
C TYR A 1037 -33.38 35.68 16.15
N VAL A 1038 -34.51 36.27 16.55
CA VAL A 1038 -34.79 37.70 16.48
C VAL A 1038 -35.13 38.27 17.86
N TYR A 1039 -34.62 39.47 18.16
CA TYR A 1039 -34.79 40.13 19.48
C TYR A 1039 -36.13 40.85 19.65
N THR A 1040 -36.86 41.08 18.58
CA THR A 1040 -38.19 41.72 18.61
C THR A 1040 -38.98 41.17 17.44
N CYS A 1041 -40.16 40.63 17.73
CA CYS A 1041 -41.08 40.16 16.69
C CYS A 1041 -42.50 40.64 16.99
N ASP A 1042 -43.15 41.22 15.98
CA ASP A 1042 -44.47 41.83 16.13
C ASP A 1042 -45.63 40.81 16.08
N ASN A 1043 -45.37 39.55 15.71
CA ASN A 1043 -46.36 38.47 15.73
C ASN A 1043 -46.15 37.57 16.96
N HIS A 1044 -47.17 37.41 17.81
CA HIS A 1044 -47.00 36.77 19.11
C HIS A 1044 -48.14 35.82 19.53
N GLU A 1045 -47.83 34.88 20.42
CA GLU A 1045 -48.84 33.99 21.04
C GLU A 1045 -49.79 34.79 21.94
N GLY A 1046 -51.08 34.81 21.57
CA GLY A 1046 -52.15 35.47 22.35
C GLY A 1046 -52.93 36.58 21.64
N ALA A 1047 -52.76 36.76 20.32
CA ALA A 1047 -53.62 37.60 19.48
C ALA A 1047 -54.92 36.88 19.06
#